data_AF-A0A1G6N406-F1
#
_entry.id   AF-A0A1G6N406-F1
#
_cell.length_a   1.000
_cell.length_b   1.000
_cell.length_c   1.000
_cell.angle_alpha   90.00
_cell.angle_beta   90.00
_cell.angle_gamma   90.00
#
_symmetry.space_group_name_H-M   'P 1'
#
loop_
_entity.id
_entity.type
_entity.pdbx_description
1 polymer ?
#
loop_
_entity_poly.entity_id
_entity_poly.type
_entity_poly.pdbx_seq_one_letter_code
_entity_poly.pdbx_strand_id
1 'polypeptide(L)'
;MNKPTILLIVLLLMVGCSGAAQNGAPKRFFSNNTATEHKIDSLLKLMTLDEKIGQLNQLTGDGEVTGPITLAVSYQDAIRKGQVGSMLNVNGAAYTLKIQKIAVEESRLGIPLIFGYDVIHGYKTIFPVPLGDAASFDLESIEKGARVAAIEAAASGQHWTFAPMVDIARDPRWGRVMEGAGEDTYYGSLVAAARVKGFQGNNLGDGTTILACAKHFVAYGAAMSGRDYNTVDISERTLYEVYLPPFKAALDAGVATFMSSFNELNGVPVTGNKEMIHDLLKQKWGFDGFVVSDWASIMEMLPHGIAANQYEASEMAMNAGIDMDMEAHFYTAELPKLLKDGKITEAQINESVKRILRLKYKLGLFEDPYRYCDTAREKKELLNPRYLDIARDAARKSMVLLKNDNVLPISKSVKTIAVIGPMADNQDDLIGTWSARGEAKDVVSMLTGIKDKMPNSSVIYAKGCEISGDSKAGFAQALAAARRADVVVVAVGEAAMMSGEALSRAYLDLPGVQRDLVLALNELHKPMVVVVMNGRPLTLEWMDQQVPSILEAWLPGTMGGPAIADVLFGDYNPSGKLPMTFPRSTGQIPLFYNHKNTGRPRIDSVRYTSKYIDSPNTPLYPFGYGLSYTTFNYSNFRINRPTMGMKDTLTVTVNVKNTGKYDGTEIVQLYIRDMVGSVTRPVKELKGIRKVALRAGEDAVVVFKLTASDLAFYNRNMEFKAEYGDFKVFIGSSSAEVQELGFRLAQ
;
A
#
# COMPACT_ATOMS: atom_id res chain seq x y z
N MET A 1 -57.07 -40.66 -5.64
CA MET A 1 -55.92 -41.57 -5.41
C MET A 1 -54.63 -40.78 -5.51
N ASN A 2 -53.82 -40.87 -4.46
CA ASN A 2 -52.39 -40.57 -4.30
C ASN A 2 -51.83 -39.13 -4.47
N LYS A 3 -51.42 -38.58 -3.30
CA LYS A 3 -50.46 -37.51 -2.95
C LYS A 3 -49.02 -37.77 -3.51
N PRO A 4 -47.96 -36.92 -3.32
CA PRO A 4 -47.72 -35.83 -2.32
C PRO A 4 -47.07 -34.51 -2.86
N THR A 5 -47.24 -33.34 -2.22
CA THR A 5 -46.47 -32.69 -1.12
C THR A 5 -44.97 -32.49 -1.34
N ILE A 6 -44.49 -31.24 -1.49
CA ILE A 6 -43.23 -30.71 -0.89
C ILE A 6 -43.41 -29.20 -0.60
N LEU A 7 -43.22 -28.82 0.67
CA LEU A 7 -43.20 -27.45 1.21
C LEU A 7 -41.74 -27.16 1.59
N LEU A 8 -41.12 -26.11 1.03
CA LEU A 8 -39.76 -25.69 1.39
C LEU A 8 -39.83 -24.42 2.26
N ILE A 9 -39.37 -24.55 3.50
CA ILE A 9 -39.21 -23.48 4.49
C ILE A 9 -37.89 -22.76 4.21
N VAL A 10 -37.93 -21.46 3.93
CA VAL A 10 -36.73 -20.59 3.91
C VAL A 10 -36.72 -19.77 5.19
N LEU A 11 -35.69 -20.02 6.00
CA LEU A 11 -35.40 -19.37 7.27
C LEU A 11 -34.86 -17.94 6.99
N LEU A 12 -35.64 -16.92 7.32
CA LEU A 12 -35.18 -15.52 7.34
C LEU A 12 -34.42 -15.27 8.66
N LEU A 13 -33.10 -15.11 8.59
CA LEU A 13 -32.32 -14.52 9.67
C LEU A 13 -32.35 -12.99 9.52
N MET A 14 -33.31 -12.36 10.19
CA MET A 14 -33.26 -10.93 10.49
C MET A 14 -32.26 -10.70 11.62
N VAL A 15 -31.21 -9.92 11.35
CA VAL A 15 -30.46 -9.20 12.40
C VAL A 15 -30.72 -7.73 12.18
N GLY A 16 -31.60 -7.17 13.01
CA GLY A 16 -31.84 -5.74 13.12
C GLY A 16 -31.10 -5.15 14.31
N CYS A 17 -30.84 -3.84 14.16
CA CYS A 17 -30.70 -2.76 15.16
C CYS A 17 -29.35 -2.01 15.03
N SER A 18 -29.31 -0.85 14.38
CA SER A 18 -29.71 0.48 14.87
C SER A 18 -28.82 1.00 16.00
N GLY A 19 -27.90 1.91 15.65
CA GLY A 19 -27.14 2.75 16.58
C GLY A 19 -27.16 4.19 16.09
N ALA A 20 -27.97 5.03 16.74
CA ALA A 20 -27.82 6.48 16.67
C ALA A 20 -26.50 6.86 17.33
N ALA A 21 -25.77 7.82 16.73
CA ALA A 21 -24.55 8.37 17.30
C ALA A 21 -24.86 9.12 18.60
N GLN A 22 -24.77 8.41 19.74
CA GLN A 22 -24.42 9.03 21.00
C GLN A 22 -22.91 9.25 21.02
N ASN A 23 -22.46 10.39 21.55
CA ASN A 23 -21.07 10.65 21.92
C ASN A 23 -20.63 9.68 23.03
N GLY A 24 -20.47 8.40 22.69
CA GLY A 24 -19.79 7.42 23.51
C GLY A 24 -18.29 7.66 23.45
N ALA A 25 -17.58 7.38 24.54
CA ALA A 25 -16.13 7.40 24.56
C ALA A 25 -15.57 6.58 23.37
N PRO A 26 -14.49 7.04 22.70
CA PRO A 26 -13.97 6.36 21.53
C PRO A 26 -13.64 4.90 21.86
N LYS A 27 -13.96 4.00 20.93
CA LYS A 27 -13.80 2.55 21.10
C LYS A 27 -12.30 2.22 21.16
N ARG A 28 -11.82 1.88 22.36
CA ARG A 28 -10.45 1.42 22.60
C ARG A 28 -10.29 -0.03 22.11
N PHE A 29 -9.37 -0.28 21.19
CA PHE A 29 -9.21 -1.58 20.50
C PHE A 29 -8.42 -2.58 21.34
N PHE A 30 -7.48 -2.09 22.14
CA PHE A 30 -6.75 -2.89 23.11
C PHE A 30 -7.44 -2.78 24.46
N SER A 31 -8.66 -3.34 24.54
CA SER A 31 -9.47 -3.35 25.77
C SER A 31 -8.66 -3.80 26.98
N ASN A 32 -8.79 -3.05 28.07
CA ASN A 32 -8.25 -3.34 29.40
C ASN A 32 -8.80 -4.68 29.92
N ASN A 33 -8.14 -5.80 29.61
CA ASN A 33 -8.31 -6.98 30.44
C ASN A 33 -7.77 -6.58 31.83
N THR A 34 -8.66 -6.43 32.81
CA THR A 34 -8.32 -5.96 34.15
C THR A 34 -7.17 -6.76 34.77
N ALA A 35 -7.09 -8.06 34.49
CA ALA A 35 -5.99 -8.90 34.96
C ALA A 35 -4.64 -8.53 34.29
N THR A 36 -4.64 -8.25 32.98
CA THR A 36 -3.44 -7.80 32.26
C THR A 36 -3.00 -6.42 32.74
N GLU A 37 -3.92 -5.48 32.91
CA GLU A 37 -3.60 -4.15 33.43
C GLU A 37 -3.01 -4.21 34.85
N HIS A 38 -3.56 -5.06 35.73
CA HIS A 38 -2.98 -5.26 37.06
C HIS A 38 -1.56 -5.85 37.03
N LYS A 39 -1.28 -6.77 36.09
CA LYS A 39 0.09 -7.30 35.90
C LYS A 39 1.04 -6.20 35.42
N ILE A 40 0.61 -5.39 34.45
CA ILE A 40 1.37 -4.25 33.93
C ILE A 40 1.66 -3.24 35.05
N ASP A 41 0.66 -2.85 35.83
CA ASP A 41 0.82 -1.94 36.97
C ASP A 41 1.77 -2.49 38.04
N SER A 42 1.72 -3.80 38.27
CA SER A 42 2.64 -4.45 39.23
C SER A 42 4.07 -4.45 38.70
N LEU A 43 4.27 -4.74 37.42
CA LEU A 43 5.59 -4.70 36.78
C LEU A 43 6.17 -3.29 36.77
N LEU A 44 5.37 -2.27 36.45
CA LEU A 44 5.79 -0.86 36.48
C LEU A 44 6.29 -0.39 37.85
N LYS A 45 5.72 -0.90 38.93
CA LYS A 45 6.19 -0.59 40.30
C LYS A 45 7.53 -1.22 40.63
N LEU A 46 7.91 -2.31 39.94
CA LEU A 46 9.20 -2.95 40.10
C LEU A 46 10.28 -2.30 39.25
N MET A 47 9.92 -1.59 38.17
CA MET A 47 10.85 -0.98 37.24
C MET A 47 11.51 0.28 37.80
N THR A 48 12.82 0.42 37.58
CA THR A 48 13.53 1.70 37.77
C THR A 48 13.15 2.69 36.67
N LEU A 49 13.51 3.95 36.84
CA LEU A 49 13.33 4.95 35.77
C LEU A 49 14.07 4.56 34.48
N ASP A 50 15.30 4.08 34.59
CA ASP A 50 16.11 3.68 33.44
C ASP A 50 15.50 2.49 32.68
N GLU A 51 14.91 1.53 33.38
CA GLU A 51 14.20 0.41 32.74
C GLU A 51 12.90 0.84 32.07
N LYS A 52 12.21 1.84 32.65
CA LYS A 52 11.02 2.44 32.02
C LYS A 52 11.40 3.15 30.73
N ILE A 53 12.43 4.00 30.77
CA ILE A 53 12.96 4.68 29.59
C ILE A 53 13.51 3.66 28.58
N GLY A 54 14.13 2.59 29.06
CA GLY A 54 14.61 1.48 28.24
C GLY A 54 13.50 0.85 27.40
N GLN A 55 12.28 0.71 27.94
CA GLN A 55 11.15 0.21 27.15
C GLN A 55 10.78 1.13 25.98
N LEU A 56 11.09 2.42 26.05
CA LEU A 56 10.82 3.41 25.01
C LEU A 56 11.94 3.46 23.94
N ASN A 57 12.97 2.64 24.06
CA ASN A 57 14.13 2.66 23.17
C ASN A 57 14.09 1.48 22.20
N GLN A 58 14.26 1.77 20.91
CA GLN A 58 14.41 0.77 19.85
C GLN A 58 15.76 0.91 19.15
N LEU A 59 16.50 -0.21 19.10
CA LEU A 59 17.83 -0.28 18.50
C LEU A 59 17.90 -1.29 17.33
N THR A 60 18.81 -1.12 16.40
CA THR A 60 19.03 -1.99 15.25
C THR A 60 20.05 -3.08 15.55
N GLY A 61 19.83 -4.27 15.00
CA GLY A 61 20.82 -5.35 14.97
C GLY A 61 21.88 -5.13 13.89
N ASP A 62 22.92 -5.97 13.91
CA ASP A 62 24.07 -5.90 12.98
C ASP A 62 23.75 -6.41 11.55
N GLY A 63 22.53 -6.87 11.29
CA GLY A 63 22.20 -7.68 10.12
C GLY A 63 21.95 -6.91 8.83
N GLU A 64 21.28 -5.75 8.91
CA GLU A 64 20.83 -4.95 7.76
C GLU A 64 20.76 -3.45 8.09
N VAL A 65 21.01 -2.59 7.10
CA VAL A 65 21.10 -1.13 7.23
C VAL A 65 19.95 -0.49 6.44
N THR A 66 18.87 -0.10 7.12
CA THR A 66 17.69 0.58 6.52
C THR A 66 17.72 2.11 6.71
N GLY A 67 18.73 2.64 7.40
CA GLY A 67 19.03 4.07 7.57
C GLY A 67 20.51 4.29 7.93
N PRO A 68 20.97 5.55 8.14
CA PRO A 68 22.36 5.82 8.48
C PRO A 68 22.79 5.13 9.78
N ILE A 69 24.02 4.64 9.86
CA ILE A 69 24.56 4.01 11.09
C ILE A 69 24.66 5.06 12.21
N THR A 70 23.79 4.93 13.19
CA THR A 70 23.67 5.78 14.37
C THR A 70 24.43 5.13 15.54
N LEU A 71 25.68 5.59 15.75
CA LEU A 71 26.55 5.30 16.91
C LEU A 71 26.94 3.83 17.19
N ALA A 72 28.22 3.61 17.53
CA ALA A 72 28.75 2.30 17.93
C ALA A 72 28.36 1.96 19.39
N VAL A 73 27.08 1.77 19.67
CA VAL A 73 26.61 1.24 20.97
C VAL A 73 26.61 -0.29 20.89
N SER A 74 27.21 -0.96 21.88
CA SER A 74 27.00 -2.41 22.08
C SER A 74 25.55 -2.64 22.52
N TYR A 75 24.62 -2.80 21.56
CA TYR A 75 23.20 -2.98 21.84
C TYR A 75 22.94 -4.16 22.79
N GLN A 76 23.78 -5.20 22.76
CA GLN A 76 23.69 -6.35 23.67
C GLN A 76 23.89 -5.95 25.14
N ASP A 77 24.83 -5.04 25.42
CA ASP A 77 25.04 -4.55 26.79
C ASP A 77 23.92 -3.63 27.25
N ALA A 78 23.34 -2.85 26.34
CA ALA A 78 22.13 -2.07 26.63
C ALA A 78 20.94 -2.99 26.96
N ILE A 79 20.77 -4.09 26.24
CA ILE A 79 19.74 -5.11 26.53
C ILE A 79 19.94 -5.70 27.92
N ARG A 80 21.17 -6.13 28.28
CA ARG A 80 21.48 -6.65 29.64
C ARG A 80 21.10 -5.68 30.75
N LYS A 81 21.28 -4.38 30.50
CA LYS A 81 20.93 -3.31 31.46
C LYS A 81 19.45 -2.95 31.48
N GLY A 82 18.61 -3.61 30.67
CA GLY A 82 17.18 -3.29 30.56
C GLY A 82 16.90 -1.97 29.83
N GLN A 83 17.85 -1.47 29.03
CA GLN A 83 17.78 -0.16 28.35
C GLN A 83 17.21 -0.25 26.92
N VAL A 84 16.60 -1.38 26.55
CA VAL A 84 16.07 -1.63 25.21
C VAL A 84 14.71 -2.31 25.31
N GLY A 85 13.70 -1.76 24.63
CA GLY A 85 12.33 -2.24 24.62
C GLY A 85 11.99 -3.03 23.37
N SER A 86 12.63 -2.68 22.26
CA SER A 86 12.48 -3.29 20.96
C SER A 86 13.80 -3.32 20.20
N MET A 87 13.95 -4.29 19.31
CA MET A 87 15.01 -4.32 18.30
C MET A 87 14.40 -4.30 16.90
N LEU A 88 15.10 -3.72 15.93
CA LEU A 88 14.83 -3.89 14.50
C LEU A 88 16.01 -4.57 13.79
N ASN A 89 15.78 -5.12 12.59
CA ASN A 89 16.81 -5.79 11.77
C ASN A 89 17.53 -6.97 12.47
N VAL A 90 16.85 -7.63 13.42
CA VAL A 90 17.27 -8.90 14.02
C VAL A 90 16.43 -10.00 13.40
N ASN A 91 16.96 -10.61 12.34
CA ASN A 91 16.17 -11.42 11.42
C ASN A 91 16.53 -12.92 11.50
N GLY A 92 15.50 -13.77 11.49
CA GLY A 92 15.65 -15.23 11.52
C GLY A 92 15.51 -15.81 12.93
N ALA A 93 14.92 -17.02 13.03
CA ALA A 93 14.50 -17.57 14.32
C ALA A 93 15.68 -17.81 15.27
N ALA A 94 16.82 -18.30 14.74
CA ALA A 94 18.00 -18.57 15.54
C ALA A 94 18.67 -17.29 16.08
N TYR A 95 18.76 -16.25 15.26
CA TYR A 95 19.37 -14.98 15.68
C TYR A 95 18.47 -14.25 16.67
N THR A 96 17.16 -14.21 16.39
CA THR A 96 16.14 -13.67 17.30
C THR A 96 16.20 -14.38 18.65
N LEU A 97 16.28 -15.72 18.68
CA LEU A 97 16.41 -16.48 19.93
C LEU A 97 17.62 -16.02 20.74
N LYS A 98 18.78 -15.88 20.10
CA LYS A 98 20.02 -15.45 20.76
C LYS A 98 19.84 -14.08 21.43
N ILE A 99 19.25 -13.12 20.74
CA ILE A 99 19.04 -11.77 21.27
C ILE A 99 17.96 -11.75 22.36
N GLN A 100 16.87 -12.49 22.17
CA GLN A 100 15.79 -12.56 23.16
C GLN A 100 16.25 -13.19 24.48
N LYS A 101 17.16 -14.18 24.43
CA LYS A 101 17.77 -14.76 25.63
C LYS A 101 18.54 -13.75 26.46
N ILE A 102 19.27 -12.81 25.83
CA ILE A 102 19.97 -11.75 26.57
C ILE A 102 18.95 -10.91 27.36
N ALA A 103 17.82 -10.55 26.74
CA ALA A 103 16.79 -9.77 27.41
C ALA A 103 16.12 -10.53 28.56
N VAL A 104 15.78 -11.80 28.35
CA VAL A 104 15.00 -12.60 29.30
C VAL A 104 15.85 -13.18 30.43
N GLU A 105 17.07 -13.64 30.13
CA GLU A 105 17.92 -14.40 31.05
C GLU A 105 19.00 -13.55 31.71
N GLU A 106 19.42 -12.44 31.10
CA GLU A 106 20.56 -11.62 31.59
C GLU A 106 20.16 -10.23 32.10
N SER A 107 18.91 -9.79 31.89
CA SER A 107 18.41 -8.53 32.46
C SER A 107 17.72 -8.73 33.81
N ARG A 108 17.67 -7.68 34.65
CA ARG A 108 17.14 -7.76 36.03
C ARG A 108 15.69 -8.24 36.13
N LEU A 109 14.83 -7.80 35.20
CA LEU A 109 13.40 -8.10 35.20
C LEU A 109 12.97 -9.11 34.12
N GLY A 110 13.89 -9.52 33.23
CA GLY A 110 13.59 -10.49 32.17
C GLY A 110 12.49 -10.05 31.20
N ILE A 111 12.30 -8.74 30.99
CA ILE A 111 11.23 -8.22 30.11
C ILE A 111 11.61 -8.54 28.65
N PRO A 112 10.78 -9.27 27.89
CA PRO A 112 11.09 -9.66 26.52
C PRO A 112 11.10 -8.47 25.57
N LEU A 113 11.88 -8.54 24.49
CA LEU A 113 11.92 -7.55 23.40
C LEU A 113 10.79 -7.78 22.39
N ILE A 114 10.39 -6.69 21.71
CA ILE A 114 9.65 -6.76 20.43
C ILE A 114 10.67 -6.71 19.29
N PHE A 115 10.57 -7.60 18.31
CA PHE A 115 11.39 -7.57 17.10
C PHE A 115 10.57 -7.04 15.92
N GLY A 116 11.00 -5.91 15.36
CA GLY A 116 10.36 -5.20 14.24
C GLY A 116 11.15 -5.33 12.94
N TYR A 117 10.45 -5.35 11.81
CA TYR A 117 11.10 -5.39 10.49
C TYR A 117 10.20 -4.84 9.36
N ASP A 118 10.81 -4.35 8.28
CA ASP A 118 10.12 -3.86 7.08
C ASP A 118 9.61 -5.02 6.19
N VAL A 119 8.57 -5.69 6.68
CA VAL A 119 7.82 -6.73 5.96
C VAL A 119 6.71 -6.07 5.10
N ILE A 120 7.12 -5.37 4.04
CA ILE A 120 6.23 -4.46 3.30
C ILE A 120 5.31 -5.20 2.31
N HIS A 121 5.86 -6.07 1.48
CA HIS A 121 5.11 -6.83 0.46
C HIS A 121 5.55 -8.29 0.40
N GLY A 122 5.92 -8.85 1.55
CA GLY A 122 6.44 -10.21 1.67
C GLY A 122 7.53 -10.27 2.70
N TYR A 123 7.92 -11.49 3.08
CA TYR A 123 9.06 -11.71 3.96
C TYR A 123 10.18 -12.46 3.24
N LYS A 124 9.91 -13.69 2.80
CA LYS A 124 10.81 -14.48 1.96
C LYS A 124 10.18 -14.76 0.60
N THR A 125 8.90 -15.12 0.61
CA THR A 125 8.03 -15.05 -0.55
C THR A 125 7.58 -13.60 -0.76
N ILE A 126 8.01 -13.00 -1.86
CA ILE A 126 7.77 -11.60 -2.20
C ILE A 126 6.62 -11.49 -3.20
N PHE A 127 5.66 -10.63 -2.89
CA PHE A 127 4.48 -10.31 -3.69
C PHE A 127 4.79 -9.12 -4.61
N PRO A 128 3.86 -8.68 -5.47
CA PRO A 128 4.05 -7.42 -6.17
C PRO A 128 4.23 -6.28 -5.18
N VAL A 129 5.03 -5.28 -5.55
CA VAL A 129 5.16 -4.05 -4.76
C VAL A 129 3.77 -3.47 -4.45
N PRO A 130 3.56 -2.85 -3.28
CA PRO A 130 2.23 -2.49 -2.79
C PRO A 130 1.32 -1.74 -3.77
N LEU A 131 1.88 -0.85 -4.60
CA LEU A 131 1.15 -0.14 -5.66
C LEU A 131 0.67 -1.11 -6.75
N GLY A 132 1.51 -2.06 -7.13
CA GLY A 132 1.16 -3.13 -8.06
C GLY A 132 0.11 -4.05 -7.49
N ASP A 133 0.27 -4.53 -6.25
CA ASP A 133 -0.74 -5.35 -5.56
C ASP A 133 -2.10 -4.63 -5.45
N ALA A 134 -2.08 -3.32 -5.19
CA ALA A 134 -3.27 -2.48 -5.19
C ALA A 134 -3.95 -2.38 -6.57
N ALA A 135 -3.24 -2.60 -7.68
CA ALA A 135 -3.84 -2.63 -9.01
C ALA A 135 -4.77 -3.84 -9.22
N SER A 136 -4.73 -4.86 -8.35
CA SER A 136 -5.64 -6.01 -8.41
C SER A 136 -7.10 -5.67 -8.10
N PHE A 137 -7.35 -4.58 -7.36
CA PHE A 137 -8.66 -4.21 -6.79
C PHE A 137 -9.33 -5.41 -6.08
N ASP A 138 -8.51 -6.26 -5.48
CA ASP A 138 -8.89 -7.53 -4.84
C ASP A 138 -8.43 -7.53 -3.38
N LEU A 139 -9.28 -6.98 -2.50
CA LEU A 139 -8.98 -6.87 -1.07
C LEU A 139 -8.69 -8.23 -0.41
N GLU A 140 -9.29 -9.31 -0.92
CA GLU A 140 -9.02 -10.66 -0.43
C GLU A 140 -7.62 -11.13 -0.82
N SER A 141 -7.18 -10.84 -2.05
CA SER A 141 -5.80 -11.11 -2.49
C SER A 141 -4.78 -10.33 -1.65
N ILE A 142 -5.04 -9.04 -1.42
CA ILE A 142 -4.17 -8.16 -0.62
C ILE A 142 -4.07 -8.66 0.83
N GLU A 143 -5.21 -9.01 1.45
CA GLU A 143 -5.24 -9.58 2.81
C GLU A 143 -4.47 -10.91 2.88
N LYS A 144 -4.60 -11.78 1.87
CA LYS A 144 -3.85 -13.05 1.78
C LYS A 144 -2.36 -12.82 1.66
N GLY A 145 -1.92 -11.85 0.86
CA GLY A 145 -0.49 -11.49 0.73
C GLY A 145 0.10 -11.07 2.08
N ALA A 146 -0.56 -10.14 2.78
CA ALA A 146 -0.16 -9.71 4.12
C ALA A 146 -0.19 -10.87 5.14
N ARG A 147 -1.16 -11.79 5.02
CA ARG A 147 -1.24 -12.99 5.87
C ARG A 147 -0.06 -13.94 5.68
N VAL A 148 0.34 -14.18 4.43
CA VAL A 148 1.52 -15.00 4.11
C VAL A 148 2.78 -14.34 4.65
N ALA A 149 2.95 -13.05 4.39
CA ALA A 149 4.10 -12.28 4.88
C ALA A 149 4.23 -12.35 6.41
N ALA A 150 3.12 -12.23 7.13
CA ALA A 150 3.10 -12.37 8.57
C ALA A 150 3.43 -13.77 9.07
N ILE A 151 2.96 -14.84 8.41
CA ILE A 151 3.28 -16.22 8.78
C ILE A 151 4.78 -16.48 8.63
N GLU A 152 5.36 -16.11 7.49
CA GLU A 152 6.80 -16.27 7.26
C GLU A 152 7.63 -15.43 8.24
N ALA A 153 7.25 -14.16 8.46
CA ALA A 153 7.96 -13.28 9.39
C ALA A 153 7.88 -13.80 10.85
N ALA A 154 6.70 -14.22 11.31
CA ALA A 154 6.49 -14.81 12.64
C ALA A 154 7.23 -16.13 12.80
N ALA A 155 7.32 -16.94 11.74
CA ALA A 155 8.13 -18.15 11.74
C ALA A 155 9.61 -17.85 11.92
N SER A 156 10.06 -16.68 11.48
CA SER A 156 11.45 -16.21 11.56
C SER A 156 11.74 -15.24 12.71
N GLY A 157 10.95 -15.26 13.78
CA GLY A 157 11.23 -14.47 14.98
C GLY A 157 10.69 -13.03 14.99
N GLN A 158 10.02 -12.58 13.94
CA GLN A 158 9.46 -11.22 13.92
C GLN A 158 8.15 -11.15 14.71
N HIS A 159 7.98 -10.07 15.47
CA HIS A 159 6.78 -9.81 16.27
C HIS A 159 5.94 -8.67 15.67
N TRP A 160 6.58 -7.82 14.87
CA TRP A 160 6.06 -6.53 14.46
C TRP A 160 6.55 -6.19 13.05
N THR A 161 5.67 -5.65 12.22
CA THR A 161 6.05 -5.08 10.92
C THR A 161 5.79 -3.58 10.85
N PHE A 162 6.67 -2.86 10.17
CA PHE A 162 6.48 -1.47 9.78
C PHE A 162 5.60 -1.36 8.52
N ALA A 163 4.43 -1.99 8.56
CA ALA A 163 3.44 -2.02 7.49
C ALA A 163 2.01 -2.10 8.06
N PRO A 164 0.99 -1.60 7.35
CA PRO A 164 1.05 -1.07 5.98
C PRO A 164 1.51 0.39 5.88
N MET A 165 2.21 0.70 4.78
CA MET A 165 2.32 2.08 4.29
C MET A 165 0.98 2.46 3.62
N VAL A 166 0.38 3.58 4.05
CA VAL A 166 -0.98 3.99 3.67
C VAL A 166 -1.08 5.45 3.22
N ASP A 167 0.05 6.08 2.94
CA ASP A 167 0.08 7.44 2.42
C ASP A 167 -0.61 7.51 1.05
N ILE A 168 -1.54 8.46 0.91
CA ILE A 168 -2.06 8.83 -0.42
C ILE A 168 -0.97 9.59 -1.16
N ALA A 169 -0.70 9.18 -2.40
CA ALA A 169 0.26 9.87 -3.26
C ALA A 169 -0.40 10.37 -4.54
N ARG A 170 -0.11 11.62 -4.90
CA ARG A 170 -0.58 12.28 -6.14
C ARG A 170 0.57 12.82 -6.99
N ASP A 171 1.80 12.46 -6.61
CA ASP A 171 3.01 12.84 -7.30
C ASP A 171 3.85 11.59 -7.61
N PRO A 172 3.81 11.09 -8.86
CA PRO A 172 4.52 9.87 -9.22
C PRO A 172 6.05 10.03 -9.26
N ARG A 173 6.59 11.26 -9.10
CA ARG A 173 8.04 11.47 -8.93
C ARG A 173 8.57 10.87 -7.64
N TRP A 174 7.73 10.85 -6.60
CA TRP A 174 8.10 10.34 -5.30
C TRP A 174 8.42 8.84 -5.37
N GLY A 175 9.55 8.46 -4.80
CA GLY A 175 10.01 7.07 -4.83
C GLY A 175 9.06 6.10 -4.15
N ARG A 176 8.46 6.54 -3.04
CA ARG A 176 7.65 5.68 -2.16
C ARG A 176 6.20 5.52 -2.60
N VAL A 177 5.80 6.04 -3.78
CA VAL A 177 4.47 5.71 -4.34
C VAL A 177 4.27 4.20 -4.49
N MET A 178 5.37 3.48 -4.71
CA MET A 178 5.40 2.02 -4.82
C MET A 178 4.92 1.32 -3.54
N GLU A 179 5.04 1.95 -2.37
CA GLU A 179 4.71 1.38 -1.06
C GLU A 179 3.23 1.55 -0.69
N GLY A 180 2.54 2.46 -1.37
CA GLY A 180 1.17 2.84 -1.08
C GLY A 180 0.10 2.06 -1.86
N ALA A 181 -1.10 2.64 -1.91
CA ALA A 181 -2.25 2.12 -2.65
C ALA A 181 -2.74 3.09 -3.75
N GLY A 182 -1.88 4.00 -4.18
CA GLY A 182 -2.16 5.00 -5.21
C GLY A 182 -2.81 6.29 -4.69
N GLU A 183 -3.70 6.87 -5.51
CA GLU A 183 -4.16 8.26 -5.31
C GLU A 183 -5.55 8.41 -4.66
N ASP A 184 -6.27 7.31 -4.48
CA ASP A 184 -7.67 7.34 -4.04
C ASP A 184 -7.85 7.07 -2.55
N THR A 185 -8.50 8.00 -1.86
CA THR A 185 -8.74 7.96 -0.43
C THR A 185 -9.66 6.82 0.00
N TYR A 186 -10.75 6.56 -0.74
CA TYR A 186 -11.70 5.50 -0.40
C TYR A 186 -11.06 4.13 -0.56
N TYR A 187 -10.44 3.87 -1.71
CA TYR A 187 -9.77 2.62 -1.99
C TYR A 187 -8.55 2.41 -1.09
N GLY A 188 -7.71 3.43 -0.91
CA GLY A 188 -6.57 3.38 0.02
C GLY A 188 -7.00 3.02 1.45
N SER A 189 -8.16 3.52 1.90
CA SER A 189 -8.73 3.15 3.20
C SER A 189 -9.14 1.68 3.28
N LEU A 190 -9.71 1.11 2.21
CA LEU A 190 -10.05 -0.31 2.15
C LEU A 190 -8.79 -1.20 2.15
N VAL A 191 -7.76 -0.81 1.40
CA VAL A 191 -6.48 -1.52 1.32
C VAL A 191 -5.77 -1.49 2.69
N ALA A 192 -5.75 -0.33 3.36
CA ALA A 192 -5.21 -0.19 4.71
C ALA A 192 -5.84 -1.20 5.68
N ALA A 193 -7.17 -1.26 5.71
CA ALA A 193 -7.90 -2.20 6.57
C ALA A 193 -7.62 -3.67 6.22
N ALA A 194 -7.54 -4.02 4.93
CA ALA A 194 -7.23 -5.38 4.48
C ALA A 194 -5.83 -5.83 4.93
N ARG A 195 -4.81 -4.98 4.79
CA ARG A 195 -3.44 -5.28 5.20
C ARG A 195 -3.31 -5.44 6.72
N VAL A 196 -3.93 -4.54 7.50
CA VAL A 196 -3.94 -4.65 8.98
C VAL A 196 -4.53 -5.99 9.43
N LYS A 197 -5.66 -6.40 8.85
CA LYS A 197 -6.27 -7.72 9.13
C LYS A 197 -5.36 -8.87 8.72
N GLY A 198 -4.74 -8.76 7.55
CA GLY A 198 -3.80 -9.75 7.03
C GLY A 198 -2.64 -9.99 7.98
N PHE A 199 -2.03 -8.94 8.55
CA PHE A 199 -0.94 -9.08 9.50
C PHE A 199 -1.40 -9.59 10.88
N GLN A 200 -2.40 -8.94 11.47
CA GLN A 200 -2.76 -9.14 12.87
C GLN A 200 -3.75 -10.29 13.12
N GLY A 201 -4.43 -10.75 12.07
CA GLY A 201 -5.45 -11.78 12.19
C GLY A 201 -6.53 -11.41 13.22
N ASN A 202 -7.06 -12.41 13.90
CA ASN A 202 -8.04 -12.23 14.98
C ASN A 202 -7.43 -12.38 16.39
N ASN A 203 -6.18 -12.82 16.48
CA ASN A 203 -5.49 -13.08 17.75
C ASN A 203 -3.98 -12.88 17.62
N LEU A 204 -3.47 -11.75 18.14
CA LEU A 204 -2.05 -11.39 18.12
C LEU A 204 -1.13 -12.40 18.83
N GLY A 205 -1.65 -13.25 19.72
CA GLY A 205 -0.85 -14.21 20.48
C GLY A 205 -0.71 -15.59 19.85
N ASP A 206 -1.21 -15.82 18.63
CA ASP A 206 -1.28 -17.18 18.04
C ASP A 206 0.06 -17.70 17.48
N GLY A 207 1.11 -16.88 17.45
CA GLY A 207 2.44 -17.26 16.94
C GLY A 207 2.55 -17.32 15.41
N THR A 208 1.51 -16.91 14.69
CA THR A 208 1.49 -16.75 13.22
C THR A 208 1.13 -15.34 12.77
N THR A 209 0.76 -14.50 13.75
CA THR A 209 0.41 -13.08 13.63
C THR A 209 1.53 -12.19 14.13
N ILE A 210 1.61 -10.99 13.54
CA ILE A 210 2.52 -9.93 13.94
C ILE A 210 1.75 -8.63 14.11
N LEU A 211 2.26 -7.72 14.93
CA LEU A 211 1.73 -6.35 15.05
C LEU A 211 1.85 -5.64 13.69
N ALA A 212 0.84 -4.89 13.29
CA ALA A 212 0.92 -3.97 12.16
C ALA A 212 1.24 -2.55 12.64
N CYS A 213 1.96 -1.79 11.83
CA CYS A 213 2.30 -0.38 12.01
C CYS A 213 1.80 0.44 10.83
N ALA A 214 0.75 1.25 11.02
CA ALA A 214 0.33 2.16 9.95
C ALA A 214 1.35 3.30 9.79
N LYS A 215 1.91 3.44 8.59
CA LYS A 215 2.93 4.46 8.28
C LYS A 215 2.66 5.22 6.97
N HIS A 216 3.15 6.44 6.78
CA HIS A 216 3.88 7.27 7.75
C HIS A 216 2.95 8.38 8.22
N PHE A 217 2.55 8.36 9.48
CA PHE A 217 1.58 9.30 10.03
C PHE A 217 2.24 10.68 10.19
N VAL A 218 1.94 11.70 9.38
CA VAL A 218 0.90 11.75 8.34
C VAL A 218 1.26 12.64 7.15
N ALA A 219 0.59 12.37 6.03
CA ALA A 219 0.59 13.14 4.79
C ALA A 219 1.91 13.10 4.03
N TYR A 220 2.73 12.08 4.26
CA TYR A 220 4.08 12.02 3.73
C TYR A 220 4.13 12.01 2.19
N GLY A 221 3.17 11.31 1.57
CA GLY A 221 3.01 11.27 0.11
C GLY A 221 2.59 12.59 -0.56
N ALA A 222 2.45 13.69 0.21
CA ALA A 222 2.24 15.04 -0.31
C ALA A 222 3.54 15.84 -0.47
N ALA A 223 4.71 15.23 -0.26
CA ALA A 223 6.01 15.91 -0.30
C ALA A 223 6.17 16.74 -1.58
N MET A 224 6.45 18.04 -1.41
CA MET A 224 6.53 18.97 -2.53
C MET A 224 7.56 18.54 -3.58
N SER A 225 7.21 18.69 -4.85
CA SER A 225 8.02 18.26 -5.99
C SER A 225 8.32 16.75 -6.03
N GLY A 226 7.61 15.94 -5.24
CA GLY A 226 7.82 14.51 -5.13
C GLY A 226 9.23 14.13 -4.69
N ARG A 227 9.91 15.02 -3.95
CA ARG A 227 11.22 14.71 -3.34
C ARG A 227 10.97 14.15 -1.95
N ASP A 228 11.54 12.99 -1.67
CA ASP A 228 11.39 12.34 -0.37
C ASP A 228 11.81 13.27 0.79
N TYR A 229 11.21 13.08 1.97
CA TYR A 229 11.41 13.91 3.18
C TYR A 229 11.00 15.38 3.10
N ASN A 230 10.71 15.90 1.91
CA ASN A 230 10.52 17.33 1.67
C ASN A 230 9.24 17.88 2.31
N THR A 231 9.15 19.21 2.40
CA THR A 231 8.03 19.97 2.96
C THR A 231 6.66 19.46 2.51
N VAL A 232 5.72 19.37 3.46
CA VAL A 232 4.29 19.22 3.20
C VAL A 232 3.55 20.42 3.77
N ASP A 233 2.96 21.22 2.87
CA ASP A 233 2.08 22.33 3.22
C ASP A 233 0.72 22.10 2.56
N ILE A 234 -0.30 21.79 3.37
CA ILE A 234 -1.65 21.48 2.91
C ILE A 234 -2.70 22.07 3.85
N SER A 235 -3.82 22.51 3.29
CA SER A 235 -4.96 22.97 4.09
C SER A 235 -5.49 21.84 4.98
N GLU A 236 -6.03 22.22 6.16
CA GLU A 236 -6.70 21.28 7.07
C GLU A 236 -7.76 20.44 6.35
N ARG A 237 -8.55 21.07 5.46
CA ARG A 237 -9.55 20.36 4.65
C ARG A 237 -8.96 19.26 3.80
N THR A 238 -7.85 19.54 3.12
CA THR A 238 -7.15 18.53 2.30
C THR A 238 -6.61 17.40 3.16
N LEU A 239 -6.01 17.73 4.31
CA LEU A 239 -5.52 16.74 5.27
C LEU A 239 -6.63 15.78 5.71
N TYR A 240 -7.78 16.32 6.14
CA TYR A 240 -8.92 15.53 6.63
C TYR A 240 -9.71 14.79 5.55
N GLU A 241 -9.85 15.36 4.35
CA GLU A 241 -10.60 14.72 3.25
C GLU A 241 -9.76 13.70 2.47
N VAL A 242 -8.43 13.83 2.45
CA VAL A 242 -7.58 13.04 1.55
C VAL A 242 -6.59 12.16 2.30
N TYR A 243 -5.82 12.72 3.24
CA TYR A 243 -4.61 12.08 3.77
C TYR A 243 -4.82 11.33 5.09
N LEU A 244 -5.70 11.82 5.97
CA LEU A 244 -6.05 11.14 7.23
C LEU A 244 -6.91 9.87 7.09
N PRO A 245 -7.86 9.75 6.13
CA PRO A 245 -8.79 8.63 6.12
C PRO A 245 -8.17 7.22 6.07
N PRO A 246 -7.09 6.95 5.30
CA PRO A 246 -6.45 5.62 5.34
C PRO A 246 -5.88 5.25 6.71
N PHE A 247 -5.29 6.21 7.43
CA PHE A 247 -4.82 6.01 8.81
C PHE A 247 -5.98 5.76 9.78
N LYS A 248 -7.09 6.50 9.61
CA LYS A 248 -8.30 6.25 10.39
C LYS A 248 -8.89 4.86 10.10
N ALA A 249 -8.84 4.40 8.86
CA ALA A 249 -9.29 3.05 8.49
C ALA A 249 -8.37 1.96 9.05
N ALA A 250 -7.06 2.19 9.11
CA ALA A 250 -6.12 1.30 9.79
C ALA A 250 -6.42 1.22 11.30
N LEU A 251 -6.70 2.36 11.94
CA LEU A 251 -7.17 2.41 13.32
C LEU A 251 -8.47 1.63 13.51
N ASP A 252 -9.47 1.85 12.65
CA ASP A 252 -10.76 1.18 12.74
C ASP A 252 -10.66 -0.34 12.50
N ALA A 253 -9.63 -0.78 11.76
CA ALA A 253 -9.26 -2.18 11.60
C ALA A 253 -8.46 -2.75 12.79
N GLY A 254 -8.10 -1.91 13.77
CA GLY A 254 -7.44 -2.29 15.00
C GLY A 254 -5.91 -2.34 14.91
N VAL A 255 -5.28 -1.53 14.06
CA VAL A 255 -3.81 -1.47 13.95
C VAL A 255 -3.15 -1.26 15.32
N ALA A 256 -2.06 -1.99 15.58
CA ALA A 256 -1.39 -1.99 16.87
C ALA A 256 -0.49 -0.80 17.11
N THR A 257 0.17 -0.31 16.07
CA THR A 257 1.09 0.82 16.19
C THR A 257 0.94 1.80 15.04
N PHE A 258 1.44 3.02 15.26
CA PHE A 258 1.65 4.02 14.22
C PHE A 258 3.12 4.43 14.21
N MET A 259 3.63 4.77 13.04
CA MET A 259 4.96 5.37 12.86
C MET A 259 4.77 6.82 12.42
N SER A 260 5.45 7.76 13.07
CA SER A 260 5.45 9.16 12.61
C SER A 260 6.11 9.30 11.25
N SER A 261 5.84 10.37 10.52
CA SER A 261 6.52 10.68 9.26
C SER A 261 7.67 11.67 9.44
N PHE A 262 8.58 11.68 8.47
CA PHE A 262 9.75 12.57 8.42
C PHE A 262 9.41 14.04 8.12
N ASN A 263 8.37 14.27 7.31
CA ASN A 263 8.05 15.60 6.82
C ASN A 263 7.61 16.56 7.93
N GLU A 264 7.81 17.86 7.71
CA GLU A 264 6.96 18.85 8.36
C GLU A 264 5.54 18.81 7.79
N LEU A 265 4.55 19.09 8.62
CA LEU A 265 3.18 19.39 8.21
C LEU A 265 2.88 20.83 8.61
N ASN A 266 2.79 21.72 7.61
CA ASN A 266 2.52 23.14 7.80
C ASN A 266 3.50 23.80 8.79
N GLY A 267 4.80 23.53 8.66
CA GLY A 267 5.86 24.12 9.49
C GLY A 267 6.25 23.36 10.76
N VAL A 268 5.61 22.22 11.08
CA VAL A 268 5.96 21.42 12.27
C VAL A 268 6.28 19.97 11.87
N PRO A 269 7.51 19.45 12.12
CA PRO A 269 7.85 18.03 11.93
C PRO A 269 6.84 17.12 12.61
N VAL A 270 6.31 16.11 11.92
CA VAL A 270 5.21 15.31 12.48
C VAL A 270 5.62 14.60 13.76
N THR A 271 6.87 14.13 13.88
CA THR A 271 7.43 13.55 15.12
C THR A 271 7.31 14.48 16.35
N GLY A 272 7.38 15.81 16.16
CA GLY A 272 7.18 16.82 17.21
C GLY A 272 5.77 17.43 17.24
N ASN A 273 4.84 16.95 16.41
CA ASN A 273 3.53 17.57 16.22
C ASN A 273 2.49 17.00 17.20
N LYS A 274 2.34 17.69 18.34
CA LYS A 274 1.38 17.32 19.39
C LYS A 274 -0.08 17.32 18.91
N GLU A 275 -0.46 18.24 18.03
CA GLU A 275 -1.85 18.32 17.55
C GLU A 275 -2.22 17.06 16.76
N MET A 276 -1.29 16.53 15.95
CA MET A 276 -1.54 15.33 15.15
C MET A 276 -1.43 14.05 15.98
N ILE A 277 -0.37 13.90 16.78
CA ILE A 277 -0.10 12.64 17.49
C ILE A 277 -0.92 12.54 18.78
N HIS A 278 -0.83 13.53 19.66
CA HIS A 278 -1.54 13.49 20.93
C HIS A 278 -3.02 13.85 20.75
N ASP A 279 -3.32 15.06 20.27
CA ASP A 279 -4.69 15.59 20.32
C ASP A 279 -5.63 14.90 19.32
N LEU A 280 -5.15 14.64 18.10
CA LEU A 280 -5.93 13.92 17.09
C LEU A 280 -5.88 12.40 17.27
N LEU A 281 -4.72 11.77 17.11
CA LEU A 281 -4.62 10.30 17.08
C LEU A 281 -4.94 9.67 18.44
N LYS A 282 -4.30 10.10 19.53
CA LYS A 282 -4.51 9.49 20.85
C LYS A 282 -5.82 9.93 21.52
N GLN A 283 -6.11 11.23 21.55
CA GLN A 283 -7.29 11.74 22.26
C GLN A 283 -8.57 11.66 21.41
N LYS A 284 -8.62 12.35 20.26
CA LYS A 284 -9.84 12.45 19.44
C LYS A 284 -10.24 11.13 18.79
N TRP A 285 -9.27 10.36 18.28
CA TRP A 285 -9.53 9.05 17.69
C TRP A 285 -9.48 7.90 18.70
N GLY A 286 -8.93 8.13 19.90
CA GLY A 286 -8.91 7.14 20.99
C GLY A 286 -7.93 6.00 20.76
N PHE A 287 -6.84 6.22 20.02
CA PHE A 287 -5.81 5.20 19.81
C PHE A 287 -5.11 4.84 21.13
N ASP A 288 -5.06 3.54 21.42
CA ASP A 288 -4.57 2.97 22.68
C ASP A 288 -3.37 2.00 22.52
N GLY A 289 -2.87 1.85 21.30
CA GLY A 289 -1.56 1.26 21.01
C GLY A 289 -0.43 2.26 21.22
N PHE A 290 0.78 1.99 20.68
CA PHE A 290 1.92 2.91 20.80
C PHE A 290 2.35 3.53 19.46
N VAL A 291 2.94 4.72 19.53
CA VAL A 291 3.50 5.47 18.40
C VAL A 291 5.03 5.39 18.47
N VAL A 292 5.65 4.90 17.41
CA VAL A 292 7.10 4.90 17.23
C VAL A 292 7.51 6.08 16.35
N SER A 293 8.68 6.67 16.60
CA SER A 293 9.28 7.59 15.66
C SER A 293 9.67 6.85 14.38
N ASP A 294 9.72 7.53 13.24
CA ASP A 294 10.52 7.02 12.12
C ASP A 294 12.01 7.02 12.47
N TRP A 295 12.85 6.39 11.64
CA TRP A 295 14.28 6.21 11.85
C TRP A 295 14.97 7.53 12.21
N ALA A 296 15.45 7.65 13.45
CA ALA A 296 16.10 8.85 13.97
C ALA A 296 15.29 10.16 13.82
N SER A 297 13.98 10.11 13.53
CA SER A 297 13.20 11.32 13.23
C SER A 297 13.05 12.28 14.41
N ILE A 298 13.33 11.84 15.66
CA ILE A 298 13.48 12.74 16.81
C ILE A 298 14.75 13.61 16.65
N MET A 299 15.86 13.00 16.22
CA MET A 299 17.11 13.71 15.91
C MET A 299 16.95 14.65 14.72
N GLU A 300 16.16 14.26 13.71
CA GLU A 300 15.96 15.09 12.52
C GLU A 300 15.18 16.39 12.79
N MET A 301 14.56 16.55 13.97
CA MET A 301 14.01 17.84 14.38
C MET A 301 15.08 18.95 14.53
N LEU A 302 16.36 18.58 14.70
CA LEU A 302 17.47 19.53 14.72
C LEU A 302 17.71 20.17 13.34
N PRO A 303 17.96 19.42 12.24
CA PRO A 303 18.09 20.02 10.91
C PRO A 303 16.79 20.63 10.37
N HIS A 304 15.61 20.20 10.84
CA HIS A 304 14.36 20.94 10.61
C HIS A 304 14.36 22.34 11.26
N GLY A 305 15.22 22.57 12.26
CA GLY A 305 15.40 23.87 12.90
C GLY A 305 14.37 24.20 13.98
N ILE A 306 13.58 23.22 14.44
CA ILE A 306 12.56 23.42 15.49
C ILE A 306 13.08 23.12 16.91
N ALA A 307 14.18 22.36 17.02
CA ALA A 307 14.87 22.06 18.28
C ALA A 307 16.35 22.43 18.18
N ALA A 308 16.88 23.13 19.18
CA ALA A 308 18.28 23.57 19.16
C ALA A 308 19.27 22.45 19.50
N ASN A 309 18.80 21.40 20.17
CA ASN A 309 19.63 20.32 20.70
C ASN A 309 18.79 19.07 21.03
N GLN A 310 19.49 18.03 21.47
CA GLN A 310 18.92 16.75 21.86
C GLN A 310 17.84 16.84 22.95
N TYR A 311 18.08 17.68 23.96
CA TYR A 311 17.17 17.88 25.10
C TYR A 311 15.83 18.46 24.66
N GLU A 312 15.85 19.52 23.85
CA GLU A 312 14.64 20.13 23.31
C GLU A 312 13.88 19.19 22.35
N ALA A 313 14.60 18.48 21.48
CA ALA A 313 13.98 17.50 20.58
C ALA A 313 13.27 16.38 21.36
N SER A 314 13.90 15.89 22.43
CA SER A 314 13.33 14.86 23.31
C SER A 314 12.11 15.38 24.08
N GLU A 315 12.15 16.63 24.55
CA GLU A 315 11.00 17.30 25.19
C GLU A 315 9.82 17.38 24.23
N MET A 316 10.05 17.81 22.99
CA MET A 316 9.02 17.97 21.97
C MET A 316 8.39 16.63 21.60
N ALA A 317 9.20 15.60 21.30
CA ALA A 317 8.69 14.28 20.91
C ALA A 317 7.88 13.61 22.04
N MET A 318 8.37 13.66 23.28
CA MET A 318 7.67 13.05 24.43
C MET A 318 6.34 13.78 24.72
N ASN A 319 6.33 15.12 24.63
CA ASN A 319 5.11 15.91 24.81
C ASN A 319 4.14 15.83 23.63
N ALA A 320 4.63 15.55 22.42
CA ALA A 320 3.81 15.24 21.25
C ALA A 320 3.16 13.85 21.35
N GLY A 321 3.74 12.96 22.15
CA GLY A 321 3.21 11.63 22.41
C GLY A 321 3.88 10.53 21.58
N ILE A 322 5.13 10.71 21.13
CA ILE A 322 5.95 9.60 20.65
C ILE A 322 6.27 8.69 21.83
N ASP A 323 5.86 7.42 21.76
CA ASP A 323 6.08 6.46 22.83
C ASP A 323 7.44 5.74 22.71
N MET A 324 7.94 5.54 21.49
CA MET A 324 9.18 4.80 21.24
C MET A 324 10.12 5.59 20.30
N ASP A 325 11.36 5.77 20.73
CA ASP A 325 12.48 6.37 20.01
C ASP A 325 13.20 5.28 19.20
N MET A 326 13.13 5.38 17.87
CA MET A 326 13.84 4.53 16.93
C MET A 326 15.16 5.19 16.53
N GLU A 327 16.28 4.59 16.92
CA GLU A 327 17.64 4.95 16.48
C GLU A 327 18.15 6.36 16.80
N ALA A 328 17.35 7.27 17.38
CA ALA A 328 17.88 8.59 17.74
C ALA A 328 18.79 8.50 18.99
N HIS A 329 18.53 7.55 19.89
CA HIS A 329 19.15 7.43 21.22
C HIS A 329 18.89 8.63 22.15
N PHE A 330 17.88 9.44 21.82
CA PHE A 330 17.62 10.71 22.47
C PHE A 330 16.89 10.52 23.79
N TYR A 331 15.93 9.59 23.83
CA TYR A 331 15.16 9.35 25.04
C TYR A 331 16.00 8.78 26.19
N THR A 332 16.89 7.84 25.91
CA THR A 332 17.75 7.22 26.94
C THR A 332 18.74 8.22 27.56
N ALA A 333 19.16 9.22 26.79
CA ALA A 333 20.09 10.25 27.25
C ALA A 333 19.39 11.42 27.96
N GLU A 334 18.23 11.88 27.49
CA GLU A 334 17.66 13.16 27.94
C GLU A 334 16.45 13.05 28.88
N LEU A 335 15.64 11.99 28.79
CA LEU A 335 14.43 11.89 29.63
C LEU A 335 14.71 11.94 31.14
N PRO A 336 15.81 11.38 31.70
CA PRO A 336 16.11 11.54 33.13
C PRO A 336 16.28 13.00 33.54
N LYS A 337 16.94 13.80 32.69
CA LYS A 337 17.16 15.22 32.92
C LYS A 337 15.88 16.02 32.74
N LEU A 338 15.10 15.75 31.69
CA LEU A 338 13.80 16.39 31.44
C LEU A 338 12.81 16.16 32.60
N LEU A 339 12.79 14.95 33.16
CA LEU A 339 11.97 14.63 34.33
C LEU A 339 12.43 15.41 35.56
N LYS A 340 13.74 15.45 35.83
CA LYS A 340 14.30 16.21 36.95
C LYS A 340 14.00 17.71 36.83
N ASP A 341 14.03 18.25 35.62
CA ASP A 341 13.76 19.66 35.32
C ASP A 341 12.25 19.97 35.24
N GLY A 342 11.38 18.97 35.40
CA GLY A 342 9.92 19.15 35.39
C GLY A 342 9.30 19.43 34.03
N LYS A 343 10.02 19.16 32.93
CA LYS A 343 9.56 19.35 31.55
C LYS A 343 8.64 18.25 31.04
N ILE A 344 8.78 17.07 31.65
CA ILE A 344 7.92 15.91 31.47
C ILE A 344 7.60 15.33 32.84
N THR A 345 6.64 14.42 32.88
CA THR A 345 6.20 13.73 34.11
C THR A 345 6.47 12.24 34.04
N GLU A 346 6.69 11.61 35.20
CA GLU A 346 6.82 10.15 35.26
C GLU A 346 5.53 9.45 34.82
N ALA A 347 4.37 10.10 35.01
CA ALA A 347 3.08 9.59 34.52
C ALA A 347 3.05 9.47 32.98
N GLN A 348 3.63 10.42 32.25
CA GLN A 348 3.77 10.33 30.79
C GLN A 348 4.65 9.13 30.40
N ILE A 349 5.81 8.97 31.04
CA ILE A 349 6.71 7.83 30.80
C ILE A 349 5.98 6.51 31.09
N ASN A 350 5.34 6.39 32.25
CA ASN A 350 4.60 5.19 32.65
C ASN A 350 3.52 4.84 31.62
N GLU A 351 2.77 5.81 31.11
CA GLU A 351 1.71 5.57 30.14
C GLU A 351 2.27 5.07 28.78
N SER A 352 3.39 5.61 28.32
CA SER A 352 4.08 5.08 27.12
C SER A 352 4.56 3.64 27.34
N VAL A 353 5.16 3.35 28.50
CA VAL A 353 5.57 1.98 28.87
C VAL A 353 4.37 1.04 28.92
N LYS A 354 3.23 1.44 29.50
CA LYS A 354 2.01 0.62 29.57
C LYS A 354 1.57 0.13 28.19
N ARG A 355 1.57 1.02 27.18
CA ARG A 355 1.18 0.65 25.80
C ARG A 355 2.09 -0.43 25.22
N ILE A 356 3.40 -0.30 25.43
CA ILE A 356 4.40 -1.26 24.96
C ILE A 356 4.24 -2.60 25.68
N LEU A 357 4.14 -2.60 27.02
CA LEU A 357 3.96 -3.83 27.79
C LEU A 357 2.64 -4.53 27.45
N ARG A 358 1.57 -3.78 27.18
CA ARG A 358 0.26 -4.34 26.77
C ARG A 358 0.37 -5.12 25.47
N LEU A 359 1.12 -4.62 24.48
CA LEU A 359 1.33 -5.35 23.24
C LEU A 359 2.25 -6.56 23.43
N LYS A 360 3.25 -6.49 24.31
CA LYS A 360 4.05 -7.67 24.69
C LYS A 360 3.20 -8.78 25.32
N TYR A 361 2.25 -8.43 26.19
CA TYR A 361 1.26 -9.38 26.72
C TYR A 361 0.34 -9.93 25.64
N LYS A 362 -0.15 -9.09 24.71
CA LYS A 362 -1.04 -9.54 23.62
C LYS A 362 -0.37 -10.50 22.64
N LEU A 363 0.94 -10.33 22.42
CA LEU A 363 1.77 -11.26 21.66
C LEU A 363 2.07 -12.57 22.41
N GLY A 364 1.73 -12.65 23.70
CA GLY A 364 2.02 -13.82 24.54
C GLY A 364 3.47 -13.93 24.98
N LEU A 365 4.27 -12.85 24.88
CA LEU A 365 5.71 -12.87 25.15
C LEU A 365 6.05 -13.02 26.64
N PHE A 366 5.14 -12.65 27.54
CA PHE A 366 5.33 -12.87 28.97
C PHE A 366 5.00 -14.32 29.38
N GLU A 367 4.17 -15.02 28.60
CA GLU A 367 3.86 -16.43 28.78
C GLU A 367 4.92 -17.34 28.15
N ASP A 368 5.35 -17.00 26.93
CA ASP A 368 6.43 -17.67 26.22
C ASP A 368 7.21 -16.65 25.38
N PRO A 369 8.36 -16.14 25.90
CA PRO A 369 9.15 -15.12 25.22
C PRO A 369 9.82 -15.63 23.94
N TYR A 370 9.84 -16.95 23.73
CA TYR A 370 10.52 -17.61 22.61
C TYR A 370 9.54 -18.18 21.58
N ARG A 371 8.23 -17.92 21.70
CA ARG A 371 7.17 -18.44 20.81
C ARG A 371 7.40 -18.21 19.31
N TYR A 372 8.11 -17.15 18.97
CA TYR A 372 8.41 -16.77 17.59
C TYR A 372 9.75 -17.34 17.09
N CYS A 373 10.53 -17.96 17.99
CA CYS A 373 11.91 -18.38 17.76
C CYS A 373 12.02 -19.89 17.48
N ASP A 374 11.35 -20.38 16.42
CA ASP A 374 11.36 -21.80 16.03
C ASP A 374 12.00 -21.99 14.65
N THR A 375 13.21 -22.54 14.61
CA THR A 375 13.96 -22.79 13.37
C THR A 375 13.36 -23.90 12.50
N ALA A 376 12.63 -24.84 13.09
CA ALA A 376 11.93 -25.88 12.34
C ALA A 376 10.69 -25.30 11.66
N ARG A 377 9.94 -24.43 12.35
CA ARG A 377 8.84 -23.67 11.76
C ARG A 377 9.35 -22.72 10.67
N GLU A 378 10.41 -21.97 10.91
CA GLU A 378 11.07 -21.13 9.90
C GLU A 378 11.32 -21.93 8.61
N LYS A 379 12.06 -23.04 8.70
CA LYS A 379 12.38 -23.87 7.54
C LYS A 379 11.14 -24.40 6.79
N LYS A 380 10.06 -24.67 7.51
CA LYS A 380 8.80 -25.21 6.94
C LYS A 380 7.97 -24.14 6.24
N GLU A 381 7.92 -22.93 6.80
CA GLU A 381 7.04 -21.87 6.32
C GLU A 381 7.68 -21.03 5.20
N LEU A 382 9.00 -20.81 5.22
CA LEU A 382 9.67 -20.01 4.18
C LEU A 382 9.59 -20.68 2.80
N LEU A 383 9.18 -19.90 1.78
CA LEU A 383 9.04 -20.35 0.39
C LEU A 383 8.14 -21.58 0.24
N ASN A 384 7.15 -21.73 1.12
CA ASN A 384 6.19 -22.82 1.01
C ASN A 384 5.53 -22.79 -0.40
N PRO A 385 5.41 -23.93 -1.10
CA PRO A 385 4.81 -23.96 -2.44
C PRO A 385 3.42 -23.30 -2.51
N ARG A 386 2.62 -23.43 -1.44
CA ARG A 386 1.32 -22.76 -1.35
C ARG A 386 1.44 -21.23 -1.33
N TYR A 387 2.49 -20.69 -0.71
CA TYR A 387 2.74 -19.25 -0.65
C TYR A 387 3.20 -18.73 -2.01
N LEU A 388 4.03 -19.50 -2.72
CA LEU A 388 4.42 -19.21 -4.11
C LEU A 388 3.20 -19.20 -5.04
N ASP A 389 2.25 -20.13 -4.89
CA ASP A 389 1.01 -20.12 -5.67
C ASP A 389 0.16 -18.87 -5.40
N ILE A 390 0.07 -18.42 -4.14
CA ILE A 390 -0.64 -17.18 -3.77
C ILE A 390 0.10 -15.96 -4.35
N ALA A 391 1.44 -15.93 -4.30
CA ALA A 391 2.23 -14.84 -4.88
C ALA A 391 2.07 -14.75 -6.40
N ARG A 392 2.04 -15.89 -7.10
CA ARG A 392 1.75 -15.95 -8.54
C ARG A 392 0.34 -15.45 -8.85
N ASP A 393 -0.65 -15.85 -8.04
CA ASP A 393 -2.04 -15.42 -8.21
C ASP A 393 -2.22 -13.91 -7.99
N ALA A 394 -1.59 -13.36 -6.94
CA ALA A 394 -1.56 -11.92 -6.69
C ALA A 394 -0.89 -11.18 -7.87
N ALA A 395 0.29 -11.63 -8.30
CA ALA A 395 1.02 -11.00 -9.40
C ALA A 395 0.22 -10.94 -10.70
N ARG A 396 -0.41 -12.04 -11.16
CA ARG A 396 -1.20 -12.02 -12.40
C ARG A 396 -2.47 -11.17 -12.28
N LYS A 397 -3.08 -11.09 -11.08
CA LYS A 397 -4.24 -10.23 -10.81
C LYS A 397 -3.90 -8.73 -10.85
N SER A 398 -2.67 -8.40 -10.52
CA SER A 398 -2.16 -7.02 -10.44
C SER A 398 -1.73 -6.43 -11.79
N MET A 399 -1.56 -7.26 -12.82
CA MET A 399 -1.13 -6.79 -14.14
C MET A 399 -2.24 -6.03 -14.84
N VAL A 400 -1.88 -4.88 -15.43
CA VAL A 400 -2.81 -3.99 -16.10
C VAL A 400 -2.51 -3.99 -17.59
N LEU A 401 -3.48 -4.44 -18.39
CA LEU A 401 -3.38 -4.35 -19.83
C LEU A 401 -3.66 -2.91 -20.26
N LEU A 402 -2.63 -2.19 -20.70
CA LEU A 402 -2.75 -0.77 -21.03
C LEU A 402 -3.22 -0.55 -22.47
N LYS A 403 -2.71 -1.37 -23.39
CA LYS A 403 -3.07 -1.36 -24.82
C LYS A 403 -2.99 -2.76 -25.40
N ASN A 404 -3.87 -3.11 -26.33
CA ASN A 404 -3.78 -4.39 -27.04
C ASN A 404 -4.42 -4.37 -28.44
N ASP A 405 -3.62 -4.25 -29.49
CA ASP A 405 -4.06 -4.36 -30.89
C ASP A 405 -4.09 -5.83 -31.35
N ASN A 406 -4.77 -6.69 -30.57
CA ASN A 406 -4.95 -8.14 -30.80
C ASN A 406 -3.66 -8.98 -30.88
N VAL A 407 -2.56 -8.55 -30.23
CA VAL A 407 -1.35 -9.40 -30.09
C VAL A 407 -1.50 -10.37 -28.90
N LEU A 408 -2.12 -9.91 -27.82
CA LEU A 408 -2.40 -10.72 -26.63
C LEU A 408 -3.82 -11.30 -26.63
N PRO A 409 -4.02 -12.53 -26.11
CA PRO A 409 -2.98 -13.45 -25.66
C PRO A 409 -2.21 -14.08 -26.83
N ILE A 410 -0.91 -14.30 -26.65
CA ILE A 410 -0.03 -14.96 -27.63
C ILE A 410 -0.48 -16.42 -27.78
N SER A 411 -0.63 -16.88 -29.02
CA SER A 411 -0.99 -18.28 -29.29
C SER A 411 0.05 -19.24 -28.74
N LYS A 412 -0.41 -20.27 -28.01
CA LYS A 412 0.42 -21.39 -27.55
C LYS A 412 0.99 -22.24 -28.69
N SER A 413 0.52 -22.05 -29.93
CA SER A 413 1.05 -22.74 -31.11
C SER A 413 2.23 -22.02 -31.77
N VAL A 414 2.62 -20.84 -31.28
CA VAL A 414 3.73 -20.04 -31.83
C VAL A 414 5.03 -20.85 -31.82
N LYS A 415 5.83 -20.76 -32.89
CA LYS A 415 7.02 -21.60 -33.04
C LYS A 415 8.25 -20.92 -32.49
N THR A 416 8.41 -19.62 -32.73
CA THR A 416 9.58 -18.86 -32.28
C THR A 416 9.16 -17.57 -31.58
N ILE A 417 9.67 -17.38 -30.35
CA ILE A 417 9.42 -16.19 -29.54
C ILE A 417 10.76 -15.49 -29.32
N ALA A 418 10.86 -14.21 -29.66
CA ALA A 418 11.97 -13.38 -29.22
C ALA A 418 11.63 -12.75 -27.88
N VAL A 419 12.49 -12.93 -26.88
CA VAL A 419 12.36 -12.28 -25.58
C VAL A 419 13.51 -11.31 -25.44
N ILE A 420 13.21 -10.02 -25.40
CA ILE A 420 14.21 -8.96 -25.58
C ILE A 420 14.10 -7.92 -24.45
N GLY A 421 15.22 -7.33 -24.05
CA GLY A 421 15.23 -6.17 -23.16
C GLY A 421 15.89 -6.44 -21.80
N PRO A 422 16.29 -5.39 -21.08
CA PRO A 422 17.05 -5.51 -19.84
C PRO A 422 16.28 -6.20 -18.70
N MET A 423 14.94 -6.16 -18.74
CA MET A 423 14.08 -6.76 -17.71
C MET A 423 13.69 -8.21 -18.03
N ALA A 424 14.14 -8.76 -19.16
CA ALA A 424 13.68 -10.08 -19.62
C ALA A 424 14.22 -11.24 -18.78
N ASP A 425 15.52 -11.23 -18.45
CA ASP A 425 16.17 -12.25 -17.63
C ASP A 425 16.76 -11.62 -16.36
N ASN A 426 15.91 -10.88 -15.65
CA ASN A 426 16.30 -10.10 -14.49
C ASN A 426 15.54 -10.63 -13.26
N GLN A 427 16.28 -11.05 -12.24
CA GLN A 427 15.72 -11.51 -10.96
C GLN A 427 15.85 -10.44 -9.87
N ASP A 428 16.98 -9.72 -9.88
CA ASP A 428 17.33 -8.71 -8.88
C ASP A 428 16.34 -7.55 -8.84
N ASP A 429 15.87 -7.09 -10.00
CA ASP A 429 14.98 -5.93 -10.07
C ASP A 429 13.50 -6.31 -9.91
N LEU A 430 13.10 -7.52 -10.32
CA LEU A 430 11.71 -7.99 -10.23
C LEU A 430 11.22 -8.08 -8.79
N ILE A 431 12.14 -8.28 -7.84
CA ILE A 431 11.83 -8.38 -6.42
C ILE A 431 11.40 -7.04 -5.81
N GLY A 432 11.76 -5.91 -6.43
CA GLY A 432 11.51 -4.56 -5.91
C GLY A 432 12.33 -4.19 -4.67
N THR A 433 12.21 -2.94 -4.23
CA THR A 433 12.77 -2.50 -2.93
C THR A 433 11.83 -2.88 -1.79
N TRP A 434 12.30 -2.75 -0.54
CA TRP A 434 11.56 -3.19 0.64
C TRP A 434 11.17 -4.68 0.61
N SER A 435 12.05 -5.51 0.07
CA SER A 435 11.83 -6.94 -0.14
C SER A 435 12.11 -7.81 1.09
N ALA A 436 12.26 -7.23 2.28
CA ALA A 436 12.57 -7.96 3.51
C ALA A 436 13.75 -8.96 3.27
N ARG A 437 13.55 -10.26 3.57
CA ARG A 437 14.54 -11.33 3.32
C ARG A 437 14.39 -12.03 1.98
N GLY A 438 13.64 -11.44 1.06
CA GLY A 438 13.58 -11.86 -0.33
C GLY A 438 14.97 -11.87 -0.95
N GLU A 439 15.28 -12.89 -1.75
CA GLU A 439 16.55 -12.99 -2.46
C GLU A 439 16.28 -13.22 -3.95
N ALA A 440 17.06 -12.57 -4.81
CA ALA A 440 16.92 -12.68 -6.26
C ALA A 440 16.98 -14.13 -6.76
N LYS A 441 17.81 -14.98 -6.12
CA LYS A 441 17.93 -16.41 -6.49
C LYS A 441 16.61 -17.19 -6.44
N ASP A 442 15.65 -16.73 -5.63
CA ASP A 442 14.34 -17.36 -5.46
C ASP A 442 13.30 -16.80 -6.44
N VAL A 443 13.59 -15.66 -7.08
CA VAL A 443 12.71 -15.00 -8.05
C VAL A 443 12.78 -15.74 -9.39
N VAL A 444 11.64 -15.98 -10.03
CA VAL A 444 11.62 -16.55 -11.38
C VAL A 444 11.55 -15.43 -12.41
N SER A 445 12.58 -15.31 -13.27
CA SER A 445 12.65 -14.30 -14.33
C SER A 445 11.56 -14.47 -15.38
N MET A 446 11.22 -13.40 -16.11
CA MET A 446 10.24 -13.46 -17.20
C MET A 446 10.68 -14.45 -18.30
N LEU A 447 11.96 -14.47 -18.66
CA LEU A 447 12.52 -15.40 -19.63
C LEU A 447 12.32 -16.86 -19.18
N THR A 448 12.59 -17.15 -17.91
CA THR A 448 12.39 -18.49 -17.34
C THR A 448 10.91 -18.87 -17.35
N GLY A 449 10.02 -17.98 -16.89
CA GLY A 449 8.57 -18.20 -16.92
C GLY A 449 8.03 -18.47 -18.33
N ILE A 450 8.52 -17.76 -19.35
CA ILE A 450 8.14 -17.98 -20.75
C ILE A 450 8.66 -19.33 -21.26
N LYS A 451 9.93 -19.69 -20.99
CA LYS A 451 10.51 -20.98 -21.39
C LYS A 451 9.73 -22.15 -20.79
N ASP A 452 9.40 -22.08 -19.50
CA ASP A 452 8.65 -23.12 -18.80
C ASP A 452 7.23 -23.25 -19.32
N LYS A 453 6.61 -22.13 -19.71
CA LYS A 453 5.25 -22.12 -20.27
C LYS A 453 5.21 -22.63 -21.71
N MET A 454 6.27 -22.42 -22.47
CA MET A 454 6.35 -22.72 -23.92
C MET A 454 7.50 -23.68 -24.25
N PRO A 455 7.53 -24.91 -23.66
CA PRO A 455 8.66 -25.83 -23.82
C PRO A 455 8.84 -26.35 -25.26
N ASN A 456 7.79 -26.24 -26.08
CA ASN A 456 7.78 -26.68 -27.48
C ASN A 456 8.06 -25.55 -28.49
N SER A 457 8.33 -24.33 -28.01
CA SER A 457 8.68 -23.18 -28.84
C SER A 457 10.17 -22.86 -28.73
N SER A 458 10.76 -22.36 -29.80
CA SER A 458 12.12 -21.80 -29.77
C SER A 458 12.08 -20.41 -29.13
N VAL A 459 12.69 -20.27 -27.96
CA VAL A 459 12.79 -18.97 -27.25
C VAL A 459 14.17 -18.38 -27.49
N ILE A 460 14.22 -17.26 -28.23
CA ILE A 460 15.45 -16.54 -28.55
C ILE A 460 15.57 -15.34 -27.62
N TYR A 461 16.58 -15.34 -26.76
CA TYR A 461 16.85 -14.23 -25.85
C TYR A 461 17.90 -13.27 -26.42
N ALA A 462 17.69 -11.97 -26.22
CA ALA A 462 18.73 -10.95 -26.37
C ALA A 462 18.48 -9.79 -25.40
N LYS A 463 19.48 -9.42 -24.60
CA LYS A 463 19.33 -8.32 -23.62
C LYS A 463 19.05 -6.97 -24.29
N GLY A 464 19.69 -6.69 -25.43
CA GLY A 464 19.49 -5.47 -26.22
C GLY A 464 20.19 -4.24 -25.64
N CYS A 465 19.92 -3.88 -24.40
CA CYS A 465 20.60 -2.81 -23.66
C CYS A 465 20.60 -3.06 -22.15
N GLU A 466 21.30 -2.21 -21.40
CA GLU A 466 21.16 -2.12 -19.94
C GLU A 466 19.90 -1.31 -19.56
N ILE A 467 19.48 -1.37 -18.28
CA ILE A 467 18.35 -0.56 -17.78
C ILE A 467 18.65 0.94 -17.92
N SER A 468 19.88 1.34 -17.62
CA SER A 468 20.37 2.72 -17.74
C SER A 468 21.62 2.78 -18.61
N GLY A 469 21.90 3.95 -19.17
CA GLY A 469 23.06 4.19 -20.03
C GLY A 469 22.71 4.39 -21.49
N ASP A 470 23.70 4.75 -22.29
CA ASP A 470 23.58 5.19 -23.68
C ASP A 470 24.04 4.14 -24.71
N SER A 471 24.62 3.01 -24.25
CA SER A 471 25.16 1.98 -25.13
C SER A 471 24.06 1.24 -25.91
N LYS A 472 24.18 1.26 -27.25
CA LYS A 472 23.34 0.52 -28.19
C LYS A 472 24.00 -0.75 -28.74
N ALA A 473 25.11 -1.19 -28.14
CA ALA A 473 25.92 -2.30 -28.66
C ALA A 473 25.12 -3.62 -28.81
N GLY A 474 24.13 -3.86 -27.95
CA GLY A 474 23.27 -5.05 -28.01
C GLY A 474 22.13 -4.99 -29.02
N PHE A 475 21.89 -3.85 -29.69
CA PHE A 475 20.74 -3.67 -30.59
C PHE A 475 20.80 -4.61 -31.79
N ALA A 476 21.99 -4.80 -32.39
CA ALA A 476 22.14 -5.68 -33.54
C ALA A 476 21.72 -7.12 -33.22
N GLN A 477 22.08 -7.63 -32.04
CA GLN A 477 21.67 -8.96 -31.59
C GLN A 477 20.16 -9.04 -31.32
N ALA A 478 19.58 -8.01 -30.69
CA ALA A 478 18.15 -7.93 -30.44
C ALA A 478 17.34 -7.91 -31.75
N LEU A 479 17.72 -7.08 -32.71
CA LEU A 479 17.07 -7.02 -34.02
C LEU A 479 17.20 -8.35 -34.78
N ALA A 480 18.36 -9.02 -34.71
CA ALA A 480 18.55 -10.32 -35.32
C ALA A 480 17.67 -11.41 -34.66
N ALA A 481 17.50 -11.36 -33.34
CA ALA A 481 16.57 -12.25 -32.63
C ALA A 481 15.13 -12.01 -33.07
N ALA A 482 14.68 -10.75 -33.08
CA ALA A 482 13.33 -10.36 -33.46
C ALA A 482 12.98 -10.74 -34.92
N ARG A 483 13.91 -10.58 -35.87
CA ARG A 483 13.68 -10.96 -37.28
C ARG A 483 13.36 -12.45 -37.45
N ARG A 484 13.97 -13.31 -36.63
CA ARG A 484 13.79 -14.78 -36.65
C ARG A 484 12.54 -15.25 -35.90
N ALA A 485 11.92 -14.39 -35.10
CA ALA A 485 10.75 -14.75 -34.30
C ALA A 485 9.43 -14.49 -35.01
N ASP A 486 8.41 -15.22 -34.59
CA ASP A 486 7.02 -15.02 -35.00
C ASP A 486 6.37 -13.89 -34.19
N VAL A 487 6.78 -13.76 -32.92
CA VAL A 487 6.33 -12.74 -31.97
C VAL A 487 7.51 -12.24 -31.13
N VAL A 488 7.48 -10.95 -30.79
CA VAL A 488 8.50 -10.29 -29.96
C VAL A 488 7.89 -9.86 -28.63
N VAL A 489 8.48 -10.30 -27.52
CA VAL A 489 8.15 -9.82 -26.18
C VAL A 489 9.32 -8.97 -25.70
N VAL A 490 9.06 -7.69 -25.45
CA VAL A 490 10.08 -6.71 -25.04
C VAL A 490 9.85 -6.31 -23.59
N ALA A 491 10.79 -6.63 -22.70
CA ALA A 491 10.73 -6.29 -21.28
C ALA A 491 11.61 -5.07 -20.97
N VAL A 492 10.96 -3.99 -20.57
CA VAL A 492 11.57 -2.69 -20.26
C VAL A 492 11.04 -2.17 -18.93
N GLY A 493 11.72 -1.20 -18.34
CA GLY A 493 11.27 -0.64 -17.08
C GLY A 493 12.33 0.05 -16.27
N GLU A 494 12.11 0.06 -14.96
CA GLU A 494 12.98 0.62 -13.94
C GLU A 494 13.72 -0.49 -13.19
N ALA A 495 14.93 -0.18 -12.71
CA ALA A 495 15.58 -1.01 -11.70
C ALA A 495 14.82 -0.90 -10.36
N ALA A 496 14.95 -1.91 -9.48
CA ALA A 496 14.32 -1.87 -8.16
C ALA A 496 14.71 -0.59 -7.41
N MET A 497 16.02 -0.30 -7.35
CA MET A 497 16.62 0.90 -6.74
C MET A 497 16.40 2.20 -7.54
N MET A 498 15.32 2.30 -8.30
CA MET A 498 14.80 3.56 -8.83
C MET A 498 13.48 3.96 -8.16
N SER A 499 12.90 3.12 -7.29
CA SER A 499 11.70 3.40 -6.49
C SER A 499 11.86 2.88 -5.05
N GLY A 500 11.06 3.41 -4.13
CA GLY A 500 11.26 3.25 -2.68
C GLY A 500 11.82 4.51 -2.04
N GLU A 501 12.32 4.38 -0.81
CA GLU A 501 12.82 5.49 -0.01
C GLU A 501 14.05 6.18 -0.63
N ALA A 502 14.10 7.51 -0.55
CA ALA A 502 15.09 8.43 -1.12
C ALA A 502 15.24 8.37 -2.66
N LEU A 503 14.44 7.56 -3.37
CA LEU A 503 14.59 7.28 -4.80
C LEU A 503 13.60 8.08 -5.65
N SER A 504 13.57 9.39 -5.44
CA SER A 504 12.70 10.31 -6.20
C SER A 504 13.25 10.56 -7.60
N ARG A 505 12.39 10.57 -8.63
CA ARG A 505 12.77 10.82 -10.03
C ARG A 505 12.18 12.14 -10.54
N ALA A 506 13.04 13.01 -11.07
CA ALA A 506 12.59 14.24 -11.75
C ALA A 506 11.93 13.97 -13.11
N TYR A 507 12.34 12.89 -13.79
CA TYR A 507 11.86 12.45 -15.10
C TYR A 507 11.24 11.06 -14.98
N LEU A 508 10.11 10.84 -15.67
CA LEU A 508 9.30 9.62 -15.58
C LEU A 508 9.30 8.81 -16.88
N ASP A 509 10.23 9.10 -17.78
CA ASP A 509 10.49 8.31 -18.97
C ASP A 509 11.20 6.99 -18.64
N LEU A 510 11.26 6.08 -19.62
CA LEU A 510 12.09 4.89 -19.48
C LEU A 510 13.57 5.28 -19.41
N PRO A 511 14.35 4.71 -18.48
CA PRO A 511 15.76 5.04 -18.36
C PRO A 511 16.60 4.51 -19.54
N GLY A 512 17.72 5.19 -19.78
CA GLY A 512 18.70 4.81 -20.80
C GLY A 512 18.12 4.76 -22.22
N VAL A 513 18.65 3.87 -23.04
CA VAL A 513 18.26 3.69 -24.46
C VAL A 513 17.13 2.68 -24.66
N GLN A 514 16.38 2.33 -23.61
CA GLN A 514 15.28 1.35 -23.70
C GLN A 514 14.19 1.78 -24.69
N ARG A 515 13.85 3.08 -24.73
CA ARG A 515 12.93 3.65 -25.73
C ARG A 515 13.44 3.39 -27.15
N ASP A 516 14.72 3.65 -27.40
CA ASP A 516 15.32 3.47 -28.72
C ASP A 516 15.31 2.00 -29.16
N LEU A 517 15.52 1.07 -28.21
CA LEU A 517 15.43 -0.36 -28.47
C LEU A 517 14.01 -0.75 -28.90
N VAL A 518 12.99 -0.30 -28.16
CA VAL A 518 11.57 -0.58 -28.48
C VAL A 518 11.21 -0.04 -29.86
N LEU A 519 11.59 1.21 -30.17
CA LEU A 519 11.32 1.82 -31.47
C LEU A 519 12.01 1.05 -32.60
N ALA A 520 13.29 0.69 -32.44
CA ALA A 520 14.03 -0.08 -33.46
C ALA A 520 13.41 -1.47 -33.72
N LEU A 521 12.87 -2.13 -32.68
CA LEU A 521 12.16 -3.40 -32.83
C LEU A 521 10.80 -3.23 -33.53
N ASN A 522 10.09 -2.13 -33.24
CA ASN A 522 8.79 -1.83 -33.84
C ASN A 522 8.88 -1.64 -35.37
N GLU A 523 9.98 -1.07 -35.88
CA GLU A 523 10.26 -0.93 -37.33
C GLU A 523 10.32 -2.27 -38.08
N LEU A 524 10.40 -3.40 -37.37
CA LEU A 524 10.34 -4.72 -37.99
C LEU A 524 8.92 -5.17 -38.34
N HIS A 525 7.89 -4.45 -37.86
CA HIS A 525 6.47 -4.76 -38.02
C HIS A 525 6.11 -6.20 -37.65
N LYS A 526 6.82 -6.76 -36.67
CA LYS A 526 6.49 -8.04 -36.06
C LYS A 526 5.40 -7.84 -35.00
N PRO A 527 4.50 -8.82 -34.77
CA PRO A 527 3.65 -8.83 -33.59
C PRO A 527 4.53 -8.63 -32.33
N MET A 528 4.23 -7.61 -31.55
CA MET A 528 5.09 -7.19 -30.44
C MET A 528 4.26 -6.90 -29.18
N VAL A 529 4.76 -7.33 -28.04
CA VAL A 529 4.21 -6.95 -26.73
C VAL A 529 5.32 -6.30 -25.93
N VAL A 530 5.07 -5.10 -25.42
CA VAL A 530 5.96 -4.44 -24.46
C VAL A 530 5.44 -4.72 -23.05
N VAL A 531 6.26 -5.38 -22.23
CA VAL A 531 6.02 -5.62 -20.81
C VAL A 531 6.82 -4.57 -20.04
N VAL A 532 6.12 -3.72 -19.29
CA VAL A 532 6.70 -2.62 -18.52
C VAL A 532 6.76 -3.03 -17.05
N MET A 533 7.93 -2.88 -16.42
CA MET A 533 8.15 -3.25 -15.01
C MET A 533 8.70 -2.06 -14.22
N ASN A 534 7.92 -1.50 -13.30
CA ASN A 534 8.23 -0.22 -12.62
C ASN A 534 7.53 -0.11 -11.26
N GLY A 535 8.04 0.78 -10.41
CA GLY A 535 7.48 1.05 -9.08
C GLY A 535 6.48 2.22 -9.04
N ARG A 536 6.31 2.93 -10.16
CA ARG A 536 5.52 4.18 -10.22
C ARG A 536 4.85 4.37 -11.59
N PRO A 537 3.87 5.27 -11.73
CA PRO A 537 3.43 5.74 -13.03
C PRO A 537 4.56 6.34 -13.87
N LEU A 538 4.61 5.98 -15.16
CA LEU A 538 5.59 6.47 -16.14
C LEU A 538 4.93 7.33 -17.22
N THR A 539 5.72 8.15 -17.92
CA THR A 539 5.27 8.93 -19.08
C THR A 539 5.45 8.11 -20.36
N LEU A 540 4.40 7.41 -20.77
CA LEU A 540 4.42 6.39 -21.83
C LEU A 540 3.72 6.82 -23.14
N GLU A 541 3.46 8.11 -23.34
CA GLU A 541 2.66 8.59 -24.48
C GLU A 541 3.25 8.18 -25.85
N TRP A 542 4.57 8.25 -26.01
CA TRP A 542 5.25 7.79 -27.22
C TRP A 542 5.06 6.28 -27.44
N MET A 543 4.99 5.49 -26.35
CA MET A 543 4.84 4.04 -26.43
C MET A 543 3.42 3.70 -26.86
N ASP A 544 2.42 4.31 -26.21
CA ASP A 544 1.00 4.16 -26.55
C ASP A 544 0.72 4.47 -28.03
N GLN A 545 1.37 5.50 -28.58
CA GLN A 545 1.22 5.87 -29.99
C GLN A 545 1.88 4.90 -30.98
N GLN A 546 2.99 4.26 -30.59
CA GLN A 546 3.87 3.57 -31.54
C GLN A 546 3.78 2.04 -31.47
N VAL A 547 3.51 1.46 -30.30
CA VAL A 547 3.55 0.00 -30.11
C VAL A 547 2.14 -0.60 -30.06
N PRO A 548 1.95 -1.85 -30.52
CA PRO A 548 0.61 -2.45 -30.63
C PRO A 548 0.04 -2.94 -29.29
N SER A 549 0.87 -3.43 -28.38
CA SER A 549 0.42 -3.96 -27.08
C SER A 549 1.36 -3.60 -25.94
N ILE A 550 0.78 -3.19 -24.81
CA ILE A 550 1.48 -2.76 -23.59
C ILE A 550 0.85 -3.45 -22.38
N LEU A 551 1.66 -4.18 -21.63
CA LEU A 551 1.30 -4.80 -20.36
C LEU A 551 2.11 -4.16 -19.23
N GLU A 552 1.44 -3.52 -18.29
CA GLU A 552 2.05 -3.05 -17.04
C GLU A 552 2.09 -4.22 -16.04
N ALA A 553 3.29 -4.62 -15.65
CA ALA A 553 3.57 -5.74 -14.77
C ALA A 553 4.11 -5.33 -13.39
N TRP A 554 4.35 -4.03 -13.18
CA TRP A 554 4.94 -3.44 -11.99
C TRP A 554 6.28 -4.12 -11.64
N LEU A 555 6.64 -4.17 -10.35
CA LEU A 555 7.67 -5.07 -9.84
C LEU A 555 6.96 -6.25 -9.16
N PRO A 556 6.87 -7.42 -9.82
CA PRO A 556 5.87 -8.46 -9.49
C PRO A 556 6.30 -9.48 -8.41
N GLY A 557 7.51 -9.38 -7.87
CA GLY A 557 8.00 -10.25 -6.80
C GLY A 557 8.45 -11.65 -7.26
N THR A 558 8.54 -12.58 -6.31
CA THR A 558 9.17 -13.91 -6.44
C THR A 558 8.61 -14.71 -7.62
N MET A 559 7.29 -14.68 -7.82
CA MET A 559 6.62 -15.47 -8.86
C MET A 559 6.20 -14.63 -10.06
N GLY A 560 6.89 -13.50 -10.29
CA GLY A 560 6.61 -12.56 -11.35
C GLY A 560 6.70 -13.14 -12.76
N GLY A 561 7.79 -13.84 -13.09
CA GLY A 561 7.95 -14.45 -14.42
C GLY A 561 6.83 -15.43 -14.79
N PRO A 562 6.49 -16.41 -13.94
CA PRO A 562 5.36 -17.32 -14.16
C PRO A 562 4.01 -16.61 -14.28
N ALA A 563 3.78 -15.55 -13.49
CA ALA A 563 2.57 -14.75 -13.58
C ALA A 563 2.50 -13.97 -14.90
N ILE A 564 3.61 -13.37 -15.35
CA ILE A 564 3.70 -12.67 -16.64
C ILE A 564 3.40 -13.67 -17.76
N ALA A 565 3.99 -14.86 -17.72
CA ALA A 565 3.71 -15.91 -18.69
C ALA A 565 2.23 -16.35 -18.69
N ASP A 566 1.59 -16.46 -17.52
CA ASP A 566 0.15 -16.77 -17.45
C ASP A 566 -0.70 -15.74 -18.22
N VAL A 567 -0.36 -14.46 -18.07
CA VAL A 567 -1.03 -13.38 -18.79
C VAL A 567 -0.70 -13.43 -20.27
N LEU A 568 0.58 -13.45 -20.64
CA LEU A 568 1.05 -13.41 -22.04
C LEU A 568 0.40 -14.50 -22.90
N PHE A 569 0.22 -15.71 -22.36
CA PHE A 569 -0.30 -16.87 -23.09
C PHE A 569 -1.76 -17.21 -22.81
N GLY A 570 -2.49 -16.34 -22.09
CA GLY A 570 -3.94 -16.45 -21.92
C GLY A 570 -4.40 -17.48 -20.89
N ASP A 571 -3.52 -17.97 -20.02
CA ASP A 571 -3.92 -18.76 -18.83
C ASP A 571 -4.60 -17.88 -17.78
N TYR A 572 -4.35 -16.57 -17.84
CA TYR A 572 -5.06 -15.57 -17.09
C TYR A 572 -5.48 -14.42 -18.01
N ASN A 573 -6.75 -14.04 -17.95
CA ASN A 573 -7.23 -12.83 -18.60
C ASN A 573 -6.98 -11.64 -17.65
N PRO A 574 -6.14 -10.65 -18.03
CA PRO A 574 -5.79 -9.54 -17.16
C PRO A 574 -7.04 -8.79 -16.72
N SER A 575 -7.07 -8.45 -15.43
CA SER A 575 -8.17 -7.70 -14.82
C SER A 575 -7.68 -6.59 -13.90
N GLY A 576 -6.37 -6.35 -13.79
CA GLY A 576 -5.85 -5.25 -12.99
C GLY A 576 -6.36 -3.90 -13.53
N LYS A 577 -6.53 -2.93 -12.63
CA LYS A 577 -6.90 -1.54 -12.93
C LYS A 577 -5.91 -0.61 -12.24
N LEU A 578 -5.58 0.52 -12.86
CA LEU A 578 -4.61 1.48 -12.33
C LEU A 578 -5.11 2.12 -11.02
N PRO A 579 -4.39 1.99 -9.90
CA PRO A 579 -4.72 2.67 -8.64
C PRO A 579 -4.19 4.12 -8.61
N MET A 580 -3.39 4.51 -9.60
CA MET A 580 -2.80 5.84 -9.75
C MET A 580 -2.78 6.25 -11.22
N THR A 581 -3.04 7.53 -11.48
CA THR A 581 -3.12 8.13 -12.80
C THR A 581 -1.75 8.16 -13.48
N PHE A 582 -1.69 7.78 -14.76
CA PHE A 582 -0.47 7.89 -15.57
C PHE A 582 -0.46 9.21 -16.36
N PRO A 583 0.49 10.12 -16.10
CA PRO A 583 0.58 11.38 -16.81
C PRO A 583 1.17 11.17 -18.23
N ARG A 584 0.88 12.12 -19.12
CA ARG A 584 1.53 12.23 -20.44
C ARG A 584 2.95 12.76 -20.33
N SER A 585 3.17 13.70 -19.40
CA SER A 585 4.47 14.31 -19.13
C SER A 585 4.61 14.68 -17.66
N THR A 586 5.85 14.87 -17.19
CA THR A 586 6.11 15.31 -15.81
C THR A 586 5.57 16.71 -15.51
N GLY A 587 5.39 17.55 -16.53
CA GLY A 587 4.81 18.90 -16.40
C GLY A 587 3.31 18.91 -16.04
N GLN A 588 2.62 17.77 -16.14
CA GLN A 588 1.22 17.66 -15.70
C GLN A 588 1.07 17.45 -14.18
N ILE A 589 2.16 17.14 -13.47
CA ILE A 589 2.10 16.72 -12.07
C ILE A 589 1.87 17.93 -11.14
N PRO A 590 0.96 17.82 -10.16
CA PRO A 590 0.12 16.66 -9.84
C PRO A 590 -1.12 16.53 -10.75
N LEU A 591 -1.42 15.29 -11.18
CA LEU A 591 -2.60 14.93 -11.98
C LEU A 591 -3.32 13.74 -11.33
N PHE A 592 -4.60 13.91 -11.01
CA PHE A 592 -5.42 12.90 -10.33
C PHE A 592 -6.91 13.06 -10.68
N TYR A 593 -7.67 11.98 -10.57
CA TYR A 593 -9.05 11.94 -11.09
C TYR A 593 -10.05 12.77 -10.25
N ASN A 594 -9.88 12.80 -8.93
CA ASN A 594 -10.76 13.51 -7.99
C ASN A 594 -10.34 14.97 -7.77
N HIS A 595 -10.03 15.68 -8.86
CA HIS A 595 -9.72 17.11 -8.87
C HIS A 595 -10.98 17.97 -8.75
N LYS A 596 -10.81 19.26 -8.40
CA LYS A 596 -11.91 20.24 -8.36
C LYS A 596 -12.16 20.80 -9.76
N ASN A 597 -13.40 21.21 -10.04
CA ASN A 597 -13.81 21.67 -11.39
C ASN A 597 -13.16 22.99 -11.84
N THR A 598 -12.66 23.81 -10.90
CA THR A 598 -12.26 25.23 -11.09
C THR A 598 -13.43 26.13 -11.54
N GLY A 599 -13.20 27.45 -11.56
CA GLY A 599 -14.16 28.42 -12.10
C GLY A 599 -14.17 28.54 -13.62
N ARG A 600 -13.18 27.93 -14.30
CA ARG A 600 -13.02 27.95 -15.76
C ARG A 600 -12.56 26.58 -16.25
N PRO A 601 -13.40 25.53 -16.13
CA PRO A 601 -13.05 24.18 -16.60
C PRO A 601 -12.65 24.19 -18.07
N ARG A 602 -11.84 23.21 -18.49
CA ARG A 602 -11.35 23.11 -19.87
C ARG A 602 -12.53 23.03 -20.85
N ILE A 603 -12.48 23.91 -21.85
CA ILE A 603 -13.33 23.87 -23.04
C ILE A 603 -12.37 24.09 -24.21
N ASP A 604 -12.25 23.12 -25.12
CA ASP A 604 -11.18 23.12 -26.13
C ASP A 604 -11.25 24.35 -27.05
N SER A 605 -12.46 24.76 -27.43
CA SER A 605 -12.73 25.92 -28.29
C SER A 605 -12.55 27.29 -27.60
N VAL A 606 -12.31 27.36 -26.29
CA VAL A 606 -12.26 28.62 -25.52
C VAL A 606 -10.85 28.88 -24.98
N ARG A 607 -10.29 30.08 -25.22
CA ARG A 607 -8.91 30.42 -24.80
C ARG A 607 -8.71 30.44 -23.29
N TYR A 608 -9.53 31.19 -22.57
CA TYR A 608 -9.35 31.46 -21.13
C TYR A 608 -9.98 30.37 -20.25
N THR A 609 -9.48 29.15 -20.34
CA THR A 609 -9.84 28.02 -19.47
C THR A 609 -8.60 27.45 -18.78
N SER A 610 -8.77 26.69 -17.70
CA SER A 610 -7.66 25.97 -17.04
C SER A 610 -7.18 24.83 -17.95
N LYS A 611 -6.15 25.08 -18.76
CA LYS A 611 -5.52 24.09 -19.65
C LYS A 611 -4.08 24.46 -20.00
N TYR A 612 -3.29 23.47 -20.38
CA TYR A 612 -1.96 23.66 -20.95
C TYR A 612 -2.06 24.11 -22.42
N ILE A 613 -1.02 24.79 -22.93
CA ILE A 613 -0.95 25.25 -24.33
C ILE A 613 -0.36 24.18 -25.27
N ASP A 614 0.32 23.20 -24.71
CA ASP A 614 1.19 22.21 -25.37
C ASP A 614 0.84 20.77 -24.98
N SER A 615 -0.18 20.57 -24.13
CA SER A 615 -0.62 19.24 -23.71
C SER A 615 -2.14 19.18 -23.43
N PRO A 616 -2.81 18.05 -23.69
CA PRO A 616 -4.12 17.77 -23.12
C PRO A 616 -4.10 17.85 -21.58
N ASN A 617 -5.24 18.14 -20.94
CA ASN A 617 -5.35 18.01 -19.48
C ASN A 617 -5.62 16.56 -19.05
N THR A 618 -6.09 15.73 -19.98
CA THR A 618 -6.42 14.34 -19.73
C THR A 618 -5.14 13.56 -19.44
N PRO A 619 -5.20 12.57 -18.54
CA PRO A 619 -4.09 11.65 -18.37
C PRO A 619 -3.85 10.83 -19.64
N LEU A 620 -2.72 10.11 -19.67
CA LEU A 620 -2.54 9.06 -20.66
C LEU A 620 -3.47 7.89 -20.31
N TYR A 621 -3.37 7.40 -19.07
CA TYR A 621 -4.28 6.40 -18.52
C TYR A 621 -4.89 6.90 -17.20
N PRO A 622 -6.23 7.00 -17.10
CA PRO A 622 -6.89 7.53 -15.93
C PRO A 622 -6.93 6.51 -14.77
N PHE A 623 -7.22 6.99 -13.56
CA PHE A 623 -7.52 6.12 -12.42
C PHE A 623 -8.58 5.07 -12.78
N GLY A 624 -8.35 3.84 -12.35
CA GLY A 624 -9.25 2.71 -12.58
C GLY A 624 -9.23 2.16 -14.00
N TYR A 625 -8.29 2.57 -14.86
CA TYR A 625 -8.14 2.07 -16.22
C TYR A 625 -7.46 0.70 -16.27
N GLY A 626 -7.88 -0.16 -17.20
CA GLY A 626 -7.25 -1.44 -17.47
C GLY A 626 -8.13 -2.27 -18.40
N LEU A 627 -7.54 -2.77 -19.48
CA LEU A 627 -8.21 -3.56 -20.49
C LEU A 627 -8.29 -5.04 -20.09
N SER A 628 -9.03 -5.82 -20.87
CA SER A 628 -9.16 -7.27 -20.76
C SER A 628 -8.98 -7.89 -22.15
N TYR A 629 -8.73 -9.21 -22.22
CA TYR A 629 -8.85 -9.96 -23.47
C TYR A 629 -10.30 -10.10 -23.95
N THR A 630 -11.26 -9.84 -23.05
CA THR A 630 -12.68 -9.75 -23.40
C THR A 630 -13.18 -8.32 -23.35
N THR A 631 -14.45 -8.12 -23.72
CA THR A 631 -15.14 -6.84 -23.61
C THR A 631 -16.33 -6.95 -22.69
N PHE A 632 -16.62 -5.89 -21.95
CA PHE A 632 -17.76 -5.81 -21.06
C PHE A 632 -18.70 -4.68 -21.49
N ASN A 633 -19.97 -5.01 -21.67
CA ASN A 633 -21.00 -4.02 -21.96
C ASN A 633 -21.80 -3.73 -20.69
N TYR A 634 -21.99 -2.44 -20.41
CA TYR A 634 -22.78 -1.95 -19.30
C TYR A 634 -24.13 -1.43 -19.80
N SER A 635 -25.22 -1.87 -19.18
CA SER A 635 -26.57 -1.50 -19.57
C SER A 635 -27.52 -1.42 -18.38
N ASN A 636 -28.75 -0.95 -18.60
CA ASN A 636 -29.81 -0.93 -17.60
C ASN A 636 -29.44 -0.21 -16.30
N PHE A 637 -28.72 0.92 -16.39
CA PHE A 637 -28.39 1.78 -15.26
C PHE A 637 -29.66 2.32 -14.60
N ARG A 638 -29.84 2.06 -13.31
CA ARG A 638 -31.03 2.44 -12.55
C ARG A 638 -30.67 2.87 -11.14
N ILE A 639 -31.43 3.83 -10.64
CA ILE A 639 -31.57 4.12 -9.22
C ILE A 639 -32.98 3.76 -8.77
N ASN A 640 -33.15 3.23 -7.57
CA ASN A 640 -34.46 2.84 -7.06
C ASN A 640 -35.38 4.04 -6.73
N ARG A 641 -34.82 5.24 -6.57
CA ARG A 641 -35.54 6.48 -6.28
C ARG A 641 -34.73 7.70 -6.77
N PRO A 642 -35.39 8.75 -7.30
CA PRO A 642 -34.72 9.98 -7.71
C PRO A 642 -34.41 10.92 -6.53
N THR A 643 -34.95 10.63 -5.34
CA THR A 643 -34.76 11.42 -4.12
C THR A 643 -34.58 10.49 -2.93
N MET A 644 -33.64 10.79 -2.04
CA MET A 644 -33.42 10.08 -0.78
C MET A 644 -33.39 11.06 0.40
N GLY A 645 -33.86 10.63 1.56
CA GLY A 645 -33.66 11.32 2.84
C GLY A 645 -32.38 10.88 3.56
N MET A 646 -32.04 11.55 4.66
CA MET A 646 -30.82 11.26 5.46
C MET A 646 -30.75 9.83 6.02
N LYS A 647 -31.89 9.18 6.23
CA LYS A 647 -32.00 7.81 6.78
C LYS A 647 -32.23 6.75 5.70
N ASP A 648 -32.37 7.17 4.45
CA ASP A 648 -32.63 6.26 3.34
C ASP A 648 -31.33 5.61 2.83
N THR A 649 -31.52 4.52 2.09
CA THR A 649 -30.48 3.90 1.28
C THR A 649 -30.85 4.03 -0.19
N LEU A 650 -30.02 4.71 -0.97
CA LEU A 650 -30.09 4.71 -2.42
C LEU A 650 -29.49 3.41 -2.95
N THR A 651 -30.26 2.68 -3.75
CA THR A 651 -29.78 1.47 -4.43
C THR A 651 -29.51 1.82 -5.88
N VAL A 652 -28.28 1.57 -6.32
CA VAL A 652 -27.83 1.80 -7.69
C VAL A 652 -27.55 0.45 -8.34
N THR A 653 -28.12 0.21 -9.51
CA THR A 653 -28.06 -1.08 -10.20
C THR A 653 -27.60 -0.90 -11.64
N VAL A 654 -26.74 -1.80 -12.10
CA VAL A 654 -26.27 -1.88 -13.49
C VAL A 654 -26.14 -3.33 -13.91
N ASN A 655 -26.46 -3.63 -15.17
CA ASN A 655 -26.18 -4.94 -15.77
C ASN A 655 -24.82 -4.88 -16.46
N VAL A 656 -23.96 -5.85 -16.19
CA VAL A 656 -22.67 -6.02 -16.85
C VAL A 656 -22.68 -7.34 -17.58
N LYS A 657 -22.42 -7.31 -18.88
CA LYS A 657 -22.36 -8.50 -19.73
C LYS A 657 -20.97 -8.65 -20.33
N ASN A 658 -20.41 -9.85 -20.24
CA ASN A 658 -19.23 -10.21 -21.01
C ASN A 658 -19.64 -10.44 -22.48
N THR A 659 -19.23 -9.54 -23.37
CA THR A 659 -19.59 -9.55 -24.79
C THR A 659 -18.49 -10.09 -25.69
N GLY A 660 -17.32 -10.41 -25.16
CA GLY A 660 -16.22 -10.99 -25.92
C GLY A 660 -16.24 -12.52 -25.93
N LYS A 661 -15.07 -13.09 -26.27
CA LYS A 661 -14.89 -14.54 -26.47
C LYS A 661 -14.14 -15.22 -25.32
N TYR A 662 -13.67 -14.46 -24.35
CA TYR A 662 -12.89 -14.97 -23.23
C TYR A 662 -13.68 -14.77 -21.94
N ASP A 663 -13.59 -15.74 -21.04
CA ASP A 663 -13.97 -15.53 -19.65
C ASP A 663 -13.08 -14.42 -19.07
N GLY A 664 -13.63 -13.59 -18.18
CA GLY A 664 -12.89 -12.47 -17.64
C GLY A 664 -13.50 -11.95 -16.36
N THR A 665 -12.75 -11.07 -15.70
CA THR A 665 -13.20 -10.38 -14.50
C THR A 665 -13.20 -8.89 -14.74
N GLU A 666 -14.31 -8.23 -14.42
CA GLU A 666 -14.47 -6.77 -14.51
C GLU A 666 -14.55 -6.17 -13.10
N ILE A 667 -14.04 -4.95 -12.96
CA ILE A 667 -14.11 -4.17 -11.72
C ILE A 667 -15.01 -2.97 -11.99
N VAL A 668 -16.27 -3.12 -11.60
CA VAL A 668 -17.27 -2.07 -11.71
C VAL A 668 -17.02 -1.02 -10.64
N GLN A 669 -16.84 0.22 -11.07
CA GLN A 669 -16.49 1.35 -10.21
C GLN A 669 -17.67 2.32 -10.12
N LEU A 670 -18.03 2.69 -8.89
CA LEU A 670 -19.05 3.70 -8.60
C LEU A 670 -18.40 4.94 -8.01
N TYR A 671 -18.69 6.08 -8.63
CA TYR A 671 -18.28 7.40 -8.15
C TYR A 671 -19.50 8.27 -7.87
N ILE A 672 -19.31 9.31 -7.05
CA ILE A 672 -20.31 10.36 -6.84
C ILE A 672 -19.73 11.73 -7.17
N ARG A 673 -20.62 12.68 -7.45
CA ARG A 673 -20.34 14.11 -7.41
C ARG A 673 -21.48 14.80 -6.68
N ASP A 674 -21.12 15.54 -5.65
CA ASP A 674 -21.98 16.58 -5.09
C ASP A 674 -21.90 17.81 -6.00
N MET A 675 -23.04 18.23 -6.55
CA MET A 675 -23.08 19.29 -7.54
C MET A 675 -22.86 20.67 -6.93
N VAL A 676 -23.33 20.89 -5.70
CA VAL A 676 -23.29 22.17 -5.00
C VAL A 676 -23.11 21.91 -3.51
N GLY A 677 -21.91 22.21 -3.01
CA GLY A 677 -21.61 22.21 -1.58
C GLY A 677 -21.24 23.60 -1.07
N SER A 678 -21.22 23.76 0.25
CA SER A 678 -20.71 24.95 0.95
C SER A 678 -19.23 25.24 0.67
N VAL A 679 -18.50 24.25 0.14
CA VAL A 679 -17.17 24.37 -0.47
C VAL A 679 -17.13 23.61 -1.80
N THR A 680 -16.14 23.90 -2.64
CA THR A 680 -16.01 23.22 -3.93
C THR A 680 -15.76 21.71 -3.72
N ARG A 681 -16.52 20.88 -4.45
CA ARG A 681 -16.43 19.42 -4.40
C ARG A 681 -15.65 18.87 -5.60
N PRO A 682 -15.00 17.70 -5.47
CA PRO A 682 -14.34 17.06 -6.61
C PRO A 682 -15.32 16.76 -7.73
N VAL A 683 -14.82 16.68 -8.96
CA VAL A 683 -15.64 16.33 -10.12
C VAL A 683 -16.20 14.91 -10.00
N LYS A 684 -15.47 14.00 -9.32
CA LYS A 684 -15.87 12.62 -9.01
C LYS A 684 -15.09 12.12 -7.79
N GLU A 685 -15.70 11.29 -6.96
CA GLU A 685 -15.05 10.57 -5.84
C GLU A 685 -15.54 9.11 -5.82
N LEU A 686 -14.63 8.15 -5.73
CA LEU A 686 -14.94 6.73 -5.66
C LEU A 686 -15.66 6.43 -4.34
N LYS A 687 -16.75 5.67 -4.40
CA LYS A 687 -17.56 5.25 -3.24
C LYS A 687 -17.95 3.78 -3.28
N GLY A 688 -17.57 3.05 -4.33
CA GLY A 688 -17.88 1.63 -4.42
C GLY A 688 -17.08 0.93 -5.50
N ILE A 689 -16.70 -0.31 -5.21
CA ILE A 689 -16.07 -1.24 -6.13
C ILE A 689 -16.82 -2.57 -6.06
N ARG A 690 -17.06 -3.20 -7.22
CA ARG A 690 -17.56 -4.58 -7.31
C ARG A 690 -16.77 -5.33 -8.37
N LYS A 691 -16.11 -6.41 -7.95
CA LYS A 691 -15.44 -7.36 -8.84
C LYS A 691 -16.43 -8.43 -9.28
N VAL A 692 -16.57 -8.65 -10.58
CA VAL A 692 -17.48 -9.66 -11.16
C VAL A 692 -16.74 -10.53 -12.17
N ALA A 693 -16.69 -11.83 -11.92
CA ALA A 693 -16.18 -12.81 -12.87
C ALA A 693 -17.33 -13.30 -13.74
N LEU A 694 -17.17 -13.23 -15.06
CA LEU A 694 -18.18 -13.56 -16.05
C LEU A 694 -17.59 -14.44 -17.14
N ARG A 695 -18.25 -15.55 -17.42
CA ARG A 695 -17.97 -16.37 -18.62
C ARG A 695 -18.33 -15.60 -19.89
N ALA A 696 -17.74 -15.98 -21.02
CA ALA A 696 -18.11 -15.40 -22.31
C ALA A 696 -19.64 -15.49 -22.54
N GLY A 697 -20.28 -14.35 -22.80
CA GLY A 697 -21.74 -14.25 -23.00
C GLY A 697 -22.58 -14.15 -21.73
N GLU A 698 -22.01 -14.34 -20.54
CA GLU A 698 -22.69 -14.23 -19.25
C GLU A 698 -22.96 -12.76 -18.86
N ASP A 699 -24.07 -12.53 -18.17
CA ASP A 699 -24.41 -11.25 -17.56
C ASP A 699 -24.61 -11.36 -16.04
N ALA A 700 -24.31 -10.27 -15.34
CA ALA A 700 -24.58 -10.11 -13.92
C ALA A 700 -25.22 -8.76 -13.62
N VAL A 701 -26.08 -8.75 -12.60
CA VAL A 701 -26.65 -7.54 -12.01
C VAL A 701 -25.76 -7.09 -10.85
N VAL A 702 -25.15 -5.91 -10.98
CA VAL A 702 -24.28 -5.32 -9.97
C VAL A 702 -25.06 -4.28 -9.18
N VAL A 703 -24.97 -4.38 -7.86
CA VAL A 703 -25.75 -3.53 -6.93
C VAL A 703 -24.82 -2.82 -5.95
N PHE A 704 -24.99 -1.49 -5.88
CA PHE A 704 -24.39 -0.63 -4.88
C PHE A 704 -25.46 -0.04 -3.97
N LYS A 705 -25.08 0.23 -2.73
CA LYS A 705 -25.92 0.87 -1.73
C LYS A 705 -25.18 2.10 -1.23
N LEU A 706 -25.82 3.25 -1.31
CA LEU A 706 -25.31 4.52 -0.81
C LEU A 706 -26.23 5.05 0.27
N THR A 707 -25.63 5.64 1.28
CA THR A 707 -26.25 6.26 2.44
C THR A 707 -25.78 7.70 2.54
N ALA A 708 -26.41 8.51 3.39
CA ALA A 708 -25.96 9.90 3.60
C ALA A 708 -24.50 10.00 4.07
N SER A 709 -23.97 9.02 4.80
CA SER A 709 -22.55 9.02 5.20
C SER A 709 -21.60 8.88 4.02
N ASP A 710 -22.00 8.21 2.94
CA ASP A 710 -21.18 8.11 1.72
C ASP A 710 -21.09 9.45 0.98
N LEU A 711 -22.08 10.33 1.20
CA LEU A 711 -22.18 11.68 0.63
C LEU A 711 -21.55 12.75 1.53
N ALA A 712 -21.15 12.38 2.75
CA ALA A 712 -20.61 13.34 3.71
C ALA A 712 -19.20 13.80 3.32
N PHE A 713 -18.93 15.07 3.60
CA PHE A 713 -17.62 15.70 3.45
C PHE A 713 -17.44 16.72 4.58
N TYR A 714 -16.24 17.28 4.74
CA TYR A 714 -16.05 18.37 5.68
C TYR A 714 -16.64 19.64 5.08
N ASN A 715 -17.64 20.26 5.69
CA ASN A 715 -18.28 21.47 5.16
C ASN A 715 -17.43 22.73 5.41
N ARG A 716 -17.95 23.92 5.10
CA ARG A 716 -17.25 25.20 5.34
C ARG A 716 -16.80 25.39 6.80
N ASN A 717 -17.54 24.84 7.76
CA ASN A 717 -17.26 24.90 9.20
C ASN A 717 -16.45 23.68 9.70
N MET A 718 -15.89 22.86 8.80
CA MET A 718 -15.16 21.64 9.12
C MET A 718 -15.98 20.59 9.89
N GLU A 719 -17.30 20.56 9.68
CA GLU A 719 -18.16 19.47 10.16
C GLU A 719 -18.27 18.38 9.10
N PHE A 720 -18.08 17.10 9.47
CA PHE A 720 -18.25 15.98 8.55
C PHE A 720 -19.73 15.58 8.42
N LYS A 721 -20.42 16.14 7.41
CA LYS A 721 -21.85 15.93 7.16
C LYS A 721 -22.16 15.94 5.66
N ALA A 722 -23.26 15.31 5.27
CA ALA A 722 -23.83 15.48 3.93
C ALA A 722 -24.70 16.75 3.89
N GLU A 723 -24.69 17.44 2.75
CA GLU A 723 -25.53 18.61 2.50
C GLU A 723 -26.69 18.24 1.56
N TYR A 724 -27.88 18.80 1.81
CA TYR A 724 -29.01 18.61 0.91
C TYR A 724 -28.73 19.27 -0.44
N GLY A 725 -29.03 18.56 -1.53
CA GLY A 725 -28.66 19.04 -2.86
C GLY A 725 -28.78 17.97 -3.93
N ASP A 726 -28.40 18.36 -5.14
CA ASP A 726 -28.35 17.47 -6.30
C ASP A 726 -27.00 16.75 -6.34
N PHE A 727 -27.06 15.46 -6.61
CA PHE A 727 -25.90 14.60 -6.75
C PHE A 727 -25.95 13.88 -8.09
N LYS A 728 -24.77 13.53 -8.60
CA LYS A 728 -24.63 12.56 -9.68
C LYS A 728 -23.95 11.30 -9.15
N VAL A 729 -24.45 10.15 -9.57
CA VAL A 729 -23.73 8.87 -9.49
C VAL A 729 -23.15 8.58 -10.86
N PHE A 730 -21.92 8.11 -10.90
CA PHE A 730 -21.25 7.63 -12.10
C PHE A 730 -20.87 6.17 -11.93
N ILE A 731 -21.13 5.34 -12.94
CA ILE A 731 -20.78 3.92 -12.90
C ILE A 731 -20.11 3.52 -14.21
N GLY A 732 -19.03 2.76 -14.14
CA GLY A 732 -18.39 2.21 -15.33
C GLY A 732 -17.11 1.44 -15.06
N SER A 733 -16.30 1.29 -16.10
CA SER A 733 -15.08 0.47 -16.17
C SER A 733 -13.82 1.18 -15.66
N SER A 734 -13.86 2.52 -15.57
CA SER A 734 -12.79 3.40 -15.08
C SER A 734 -13.34 4.77 -14.66
N SER A 735 -12.49 5.67 -14.16
CA SER A 735 -12.93 7.02 -13.80
C SER A 735 -13.35 7.88 -15.01
N ALA A 736 -12.85 7.56 -16.20
CA ALA A 736 -13.16 8.28 -17.45
C ALA A 736 -14.33 7.67 -18.23
N GLU A 737 -14.50 6.34 -18.21
CA GLU A 737 -15.55 5.64 -18.94
C GLU A 737 -16.72 5.31 -18.02
N VAL A 738 -17.73 6.19 -17.98
CA VAL A 738 -18.88 6.07 -17.08
C VAL A 738 -20.20 6.48 -17.71
N GLN A 739 -21.29 5.97 -17.17
CA GLN A 739 -22.63 6.54 -17.31
C GLN A 739 -23.03 7.30 -16.06
N GLU A 740 -23.78 8.38 -16.23
CA GLU A 740 -24.24 9.24 -15.13
C GLU A 740 -25.74 9.13 -14.87
N LEU A 741 -26.12 9.16 -13.60
CA LEU A 741 -27.51 9.24 -13.12
C LEU A 741 -27.63 10.33 -12.06
N GLY A 742 -28.68 11.15 -12.13
CA GLY A 742 -28.96 12.19 -11.15
C GLY A 742 -29.89 11.72 -10.03
N PHE A 743 -29.62 12.15 -8.79
CA PHE A 743 -30.54 12.01 -7.67
C PHE A 743 -30.41 13.22 -6.73
N ARG A 744 -31.37 13.39 -5.82
CA ARG A 744 -31.38 14.49 -4.84
C ARG A 744 -31.38 13.97 -3.40
N LEU A 745 -30.55 14.53 -2.53
CA LEU A 745 -30.68 14.38 -1.08
C LEU A 745 -31.62 15.48 -0.56
N ALA A 746 -32.76 15.10 0.02
CA ALA A 746 -33.81 16.02 0.49
C ALA A 746 -34.18 15.78 1.96
N GLN A 747 -34.88 16.75 2.55
CA GLN A 747 -35.31 16.74 3.96
C GLN A 747 -36.34 15.65 4.26
#